data_AF-A0A0M3V1U8-F1
#
_entry.id   AF-A0A0M3V1U8-F1
#
_cell.length_a   1.000
_cell.length_b   1.000
_cell.length_c   1.000
_cell.angle_alpha   90.00
_cell.angle_beta   90.00
_cell.angle_gamma   90.00
#
_symmetry.space_group_name_H-M   'P 1'
#
loop_
_entity.id
_entity.type
_entity.pdbx_description
1 polymer ?
#
loop_
_entity_poly.entity_id
_entity_poly.type
_entity_poly.pdbx_seq_one_letter_code
_entity_poly.pdbx_strand_id
1 'polypeptide(L)'
;MIVKISKGEKGIADYLKTGKKRDSKLTRDEKDDRLPLAGNLDLIEMSEKHQSKKKNKKHNYYHISLSFTSEEWSRLYESGNIDELIMDFLRLTFPNHDIDELLFYAEAHLPIIKEEPYIPRPEGALENRTLNKKHKNGEPLKREPHVHLIVSFENMKFTHSVKTGGVIYTKGVAKQQIKAVMAKSAEKFKRVVNDILSNKYGLNNIEPLSMDEDQLKKQYESFKSAAQKVKKGKEKDTQMKIETNVVIEPKANTKEQDISVEELLADARNSTADYLLRMIEEDESFKKDYYDRAKRLNAMDIREFLPMINAKFNITAKPKIVNDKYKVSVDEFKGTYNLTDLMCKIVYNGRKGALFHVVNELEQMLIELQSNKNEPKITLSVSSDFGTPNKDPKTQVLNSWETIQIEPYNLKSILKNYSAISVAGFKDKGKEASSIDSITPTLIYDIDSSKFTANDAQNLLKSKGIKGFIYPTTYQAPDTKVEKFKLIIPTTDAPSLNEYDEYIKEITRELGLYDIVNNSSLHPSKFHYTPVPGSEVISIGGKTFDNTRAIEDASLKTDINNMDIKAIYEDLQNLRKYELGHEPKDTNSHIKRASYQAISSKIPIKELIEYFDESTMVKKYKDHQILSGNSGRYLYLPEENTAYSFNQNRHYTPYIYIRDKFDEAARKIKTGFLNDDVIKKIGLKQNEYEGFVKGIDYHLDINRYYLAFINRTENFKKYLSDIVRINYQGLIYNIKTYMKDWQDMQGFNKLKERYKTDKISLANDHISFGSLKIIKQELYNQGLDKDFGVEQSTQQSNEIEGKEQNVKSGYDGLRR
;
A
#
# COMPACT_ATOMS: atom_id res chain seq x y z
N MET A 1 -15.23 -36.46 -26.47
CA MET A 1 -13.81 -36.84 -26.25
C MET A 1 -13.25 -37.81 -27.30
N ILE A 2 -12.07 -37.50 -27.84
CA ILE A 2 -11.24 -38.38 -28.69
C ILE A 2 -9.94 -38.70 -27.97
N VAL A 3 -9.55 -39.98 -27.94
CA VAL A 3 -8.31 -40.46 -27.30
C VAL A 3 -7.34 -40.99 -28.35
N LYS A 4 -6.13 -40.43 -28.39
CA LYS A 4 -5.01 -40.95 -29.19
C LYS A 4 -3.85 -41.33 -28.27
N ILE A 5 -3.38 -42.58 -28.38
CA ILE A 5 -2.22 -43.08 -27.64
C ILE A 5 -1.13 -43.44 -28.65
N SER A 6 0.04 -42.86 -28.49
CA SER A 6 1.23 -43.15 -29.31
C SER A 6 2.46 -43.36 -28.43
N LYS A 7 3.57 -43.80 -29.03
CA LYS A 7 4.85 -43.98 -28.34
C LYS A 7 5.88 -43.03 -28.93
N GLY A 8 6.59 -42.31 -28.10
CA GLY A 8 7.62 -41.36 -28.51
C GLY A 8 9.04 -41.85 -28.21
N GLU A 9 10.00 -41.39 -29.01
CA GLU A 9 11.43 -41.69 -28.83
C GLU A 9 12.12 -40.54 -28.11
N LYS A 10 12.04 -39.32 -28.64
CA LYS A 10 12.65 -38.12 -28.04
C LYS A 10 11.98 -36.81 -28.46
N GLY A 11 12.27 -35.74 -27.74
CA GLY A 11 11.95 -34.35 -28.08
C GLY A 11 10.56 -33.87 -27.66
N ILE A 12 9.86 -34.58 -26.76
CA ILE A 12 8.51 -34.14 -26.33
C ILE A 12 8.57 -32.89 -25.44
N ALA A 13 9.58 -32.77 -24.59
CA ALA A 13 9.76 -31.60 -23.74
C ALA A 13 10.02 -30.34 -24.55
N ASP A 14 10.98 -30.38 -25.48
CA ASP A 14 11.25 -29.29 -26.42
C ASP A 14 10.00 -28.92 -27.22
N TYR A 15 9.26 -29.94 -27.68
CA TYR A 15 8.03 -29.73 -28.45
C TYR A 15 6.94 -29.00 -27.65
N LEU A 16 6.75 -29.35 -26.37
CA LEU A 16 5.75 -28.71 -25.52
C LEU A 16 6.19 -27.33 -25.04
N LYS A 17 7.51 -27.10 -24.85
CA LYS A 17 8.08 -25.80 -24.43
C LYS A 17 8.06 -24.75 -25.53
N THR A 18 8.62 -25.07 -26.71
CA THR A 18 8.90 -24.07 -27.77
C THR A 18 8.66 -24.59 -29.18
N GLY A 19 8.08 -25.79 -29.29
CA GLY A 19 8.05 -26.55 -30.54
C GLY A 19 7.17 -25.92 -31.63
N LYS A 20 7.66 -26.02 -32.87
CA LYS A 20 6.86 -25.86 -34.10
C LYS A 20 6.53 -27.22 -34.68
N LYS A 21 5.26 -27.51 -34.88
CA LYS A 21 4.85 -28.76 -35.54
C LYS A 21 5.15 -28.66 -37.04
N ARG A 22 5.67 -29.73 -37.66
CA ARG A 22 6.05 -29.73 -39.09
C ARG A 22 4.89 -29.36 -40.04
N ASP A 23 3.67 -29.68 -39.65
CA ASP A 23 2.42 -29.39 -40.36
C ASP A 23 1.72 -28.13 -39.86
N SER A 24 2.46 -27.19 -39.26
CA SER A 24 1.93 -25.90 -38.79
C SER A 24 2.90 -24.76 -39.09
N LYS A 25 2.36 -23.59 -39.45
CA LYS A 25 3.13 -22.37 -39.68
C LYS A 25 3.43 -21.59 -38.40
N LEU A 26 2.70 -21.85 -37.32
CA LEU A 26 2.75 -21.12 -36.05
C LEU A 26 3.42 -21.96 -34.95
N THR A 27 4.05 -21.30 -33.98
CA THR A 27 4.62 -21.90 -32.76
C THR A 27 3.52 -22.27 -31.77
N ARG A 28 3.85 -22.95 -30.66
CA ARG A 28 2.84 -23.25 -29.63
C ARG A 28 2.33 -22.00 -28.91
N ASP A 29 3.23 -21.08 -28.58
CA ASP A 29 2.88 -19.82 -27.90
C ASP A 29 1.92 -18.94 -28.72
N GLU A 30 2.02 -19.01 -30.04
CA GLU A 30 1.10 -18.29 -30.95
C GLU A 30 -0.27 -18.96 -31.07
N LYS A 31 -0.39 -20.23 -30.68
CA LYS A 31 -1.56 -21.06 -31.01
C LYS A 31 -2.44 -21.37 -29.82
N ASP A 32 -1.81 -21.63 -28.68
CA ASP A 32 -2.46 -22.24 -27.53
C ASP A 32 -2.01 -21.51 -26.26
N ASP A 33 -2.99 -21.14 -25.42
CA ASP A 33 -2.73 -20.89 -24.01
C ASP A 33 -2.58 -22.23 -23.31
N ARG A 34 -1.53 -22.38 -22.51
CA ARG A 34 -1.12 -23.68 -21.94
C ARG A 34 -1.36 -23.68 -20.45
N LEU A 35 -2.09 -24.69 -19.99
CA LEU A 35 -2.39 -24.90 -18.59
C LEU A 35 -1.83 -26.26 -18.14
N PRO A 36 -0.71 -26.28 -17.39
CA PRO A 36 -0.24 -27.50 -16.74
C PRO A 36 -1.30 -28.05 -15.77
N LEU A 37 -1.68 -29.32 -15.94
CA LEU A 37 -2.71 -29.98 -15.12
C LEU A 37 -2.11 -30.92 -14.07
N ALA A 38 -1.05 -31.66 -14.41
CA ALA A 38 -0.43 -32.60 -13.46
C ALA A 38 0.99 -33.03 -13.88
N GLY A 39 1.80 -33.50 -12.92
CA GLY A 39 3.14 -34.04 -13.19
C GLY A 39 4.19 -32.96 -13.49
N ASN A 40 5.34 -33.32 -14.08
CA ASN A 40 6.43 -32.37 -14.37
C ASN A 40 7.15 -32.69 -15.70
N LEU A 41 7.20 -31.70 -16.60
CA LEU A 41 7.78 -31.82 -17.95
C LEU A 41 9.31 -31.98 -17.95
N ASP A 42 10.02 -31.32 -17.03
CA ASP A 42 11.47 -31.43 -16.92
C ASP A 42 11.88 -32.84 -16.50
N LEU A 43 11.10 -33.51 -15.65
CA LEU A 43 11.35 -34.91 -15.30
C LEU A 43 11.11 -35.86 -16.47
N ILE A 44 10.12 -35.55 -17.31
CA ILE A 44 9.92 -36.29 -18.57
C ILE A 44 11.15 -36.12 -19.46
N GLU A 45 11.68 -34.90 -19.58
CA GLU A 45 12.91 -34.62 -20.33
C GLU A 45 14.11 -35.39 -19.78
N MET A 46 14.31 -35.39 -18.47
CA MET A 46 15.36 -36.14 -17.79
C MET A 46 15.21 -37.66 -18.00
N SER A 47 13.98 -38.17 -17.86
CA SER A 47 13.67 -39.58 -18.08
C SER A 47 13.91 -40.01 -19.52
N GLU A 48 13.58 -39.15 -20.47
CA GLU A 48 13.88 -39.35 -21.88
C GLU A 48 15.39 -39.45 -22.11
N LYS A 49 16.16 -38.47 -21.60
CA LYS A 49 17.63 -38.45 -21.69
C LYS A 49 18.24 -39.71 -21.08
N HIS A 50 17.82 -40.09 -19.87
CA HIS A 50 18.33 -41.28 -19.19
C HIS A 50 17.98 -42.58 -19.94
N GLN A 51 16.71 -42.77 -20.33
CA GLN A 51 16.29 -43.99 -21.02
C GLN A 51 16.91 -44.11 -22.41
N SER A 52 17.20 -42.99 -23.09
CA SER A 52 17.88 -42.99 -24.39
C SER A 52 19.31 -43.56 -24.34
N LYS A 53 19.97 -43.54 -23.18
CA LYS A 53 21.29 -44.15 -22.97
C LYS A 53 21.22 -45.68 -22.87
N LYS A 54 20.05 -46.27 -22.58
CA LYS A 54 19.89 -47.72 -22.39
C LYS A 54 19.90 -48.44 -23.75
N LYS A 55 20.81 -49.41 -23.93
CA LYS A 55 20.87 -50.24 -25.15
C LYS A 55 19.53 -50.93 -25.39
N ASN A 56 19.06 -50.95 -26.65
CA ASN A 56 17.84 -51.63 -27.13
C ASN A 56 16.47 -51.02 -26.75
N LYS A 57 16.39 -49.79 -26.23
CA LYS A 57 15.11 -49.06 -26.09
C LYS A 57 14.86 -48.13 -27.28
N LYS A 58 13.82 -48.43 -28.07
CA LYS A 58 13.39 -47.56 -29.19
C LYS A 58 12.49 -46.41 -28.75
N HIS A 59 11.59 -46.64 -27.80
CA HIS A 59 10.62 -45.66 -27.30
C HIS A 59 10.78 -45.47 -25.79
N ASN A 60 10.57 -44.24 -25.32
CA ASN A 60 10.84 -43.82 -23.94
C ASN A 60 9.59 -43.41 -23.16
N TYR A 61 8.50 -43.04 -23.86
CA TYR A 61 7.25 -42.60 -23.23
C TYR A 61 6.02 -42.90 -24.10
N TYR A 62 4.85 -42.95 -23.46
CA TYR A 62 3.54 -42.82 -24.09
C TYR A 62 3.24 -41.33 -24.28
N HIS A 63 2.80 -40.94 -25.48
CA HIS A 63 2.23 -39.63 -25.74
C HIS A 63 0.75 -39.81 -26.03
N ILE A 64 -0.07 -39.28 -25.12
CA ILE A 64 -1.51 -39.41 -25.10
C ILE A 64 -2.11 -38.03 -25.37
N SER A 65 -3.08 -37.97 -26.26
CA SER A 65 -3.85 -36.76 -26.53
C SER A 65 -5.32 -37.04 -26.26
N LEU A 66 -5.92 -36.23 -25.39
CA LEU A 66 -7.35 -36.24 -25.06
C LEU A 66 -7.94 -34.96 -25.65
N SER A 67 -8.78 -35.07 -26.67
CA SER A 67 -9.41 -33.91 -27.32
C SER A 67 -10.87 -33.79 -26.89
N PHE A 68 -11.31 -32.57 -26.57
CA PHE A 68 -12.64 -32.25 -26.08
C PHE A 68 -13.30 -31.26 -27.03
N THR A 69 -14.64 -31.20 -27.08
CA THR A 69 -15.30 -30.02 -27.65
C THR A 69 -15.14 -28.83 -26.70
N SER A 70 -15.24 -27.61 -27.22
CA SER A 70 -15.20 -26.39 -26.40
C SER A 70 -16.24 -26.42 -25.27
N GLU A 71 -17.45 -26.93 -25.53
CA GLU A 71 -18.52 -27.08 -24.54
C GLU A 71 -18.19 -28.14 -23.47
N GLU A 72 -17.64 -29.29 -23.88
CA GLU A 72 -17.17 -30.31 -22.94
C GLU A 72 -16.07 -29.75 -22.03
N TRP A 73 -15.13 -28.99 -22.61
CA TRP A 73 -14.04 -28.37 -21.87
C TRP A 73 -14.54 -27.36 -20.85
N SER A 74 -15.36 -26.39 -21.27
CA SER A 74 -15.92 -25.39 -20.35
C SER A 74 -16.64 -26.03 -19.18
N ARG A 75 -17.49 -27.03 -19.45
CA ARG A 75 -18.20 -27.77 -18.40
C ARG A 75 -17.25 -28.52 -17.46
N LEU A 76 -16.24 -29.21 -17.99
CA LEU A 76 -15.26 -29.93 -17.16
C LEU A 76 -14.40 -28.99 -16.33
N TYR A 77 -14.05 -27.83 -16.87
CA TYR A 77 -13.21 -26.83 -16.22
C TYR A 77 -13.99 -26.09 -15.12
N GLU A 78 -15.19 -25.59 -15.42
CA GLU A 78 -16.06 -24.89 -14.47
C GLU A 78 -16.50 -25.78 -13.31
N SER A 79 -16.69 -27.09 -13.56
CA SER A 79 -17.03 -28.06 -12.51
C SER A 79 -15.83 -28.60 -11.73
N GLY A 80 -14.59 -28.20 -12.09
CA GLY A 80 -13.36 -28.71 -11.45
C GLY A 80 -13.05 -30.19 -11.74
N ASN A 81 -13.75 -30.81 -12.69
CA ASN A 81 -13.68 -32.25 -12.95
C ASN A 81 -12.54 -32.67 -13.87
N ILE A 82 -11.88 -31.72 -14.54
CA ILE A 82 -10.78 -32.02 -15.49
C ILE A 82 -9.65 -32.82 -14.81
N ASP A 83 -9.32 -32.48 -13.57
CA ASP A 83 -8.26 -33.13 -12.81
C ASP A 83 -8.61 -34.56 -12.42
N GLU A 84 -9.86 -34.83 -12.08
CA GLU A 84 -10.32 -36.18 -11.75
C GLU A 84 -10.31 -37.06 -13.00
N LEU A 85 -10.76 -36.52 -14.14
CA LEU A 85 -10.76 -37.20 -15.42
C LEU A 85 -9.35 -37.67 -15.82
N ILE A 86 -8.32 -36.83 -15.66
CA ILE A 86 -6.94 -37.21 -15.98
C ILE A 86 -6.46 -38.37 -15.09
N MET A 87 -6.80 -38.35 -13.79
CA MET A 87 -6.40 -39.41 -12.87
C MET A 87 -7.12 -40.72 -13.15
N ASP A 88 -8.42 -40.66 -13.41
CA ASP A 88 -9.18 -41.84 -13.77
C ASP A 88 -8.74 -42.42 -15.10
N PHE A 89 -8.40 -41.57 -16.07
CA PHE A 89 -7.78 -42.02 -17.31
C PHE A 89 -6.47 -42.78 -17.06
N LEU A 90 -5.59 -42.26 -16.20
CA LEU A 90 -4.34 -42.95 -15.84
C LEU A 90 -4.60 -44.29 -15.14
N ARG A 91 -5.47 -44.32 -14.12
CA ARG A 91 -5.81 -45.56 -13.37
C ARG A 91 -6.41 -46.62 -14.28
N LEU A 92 -7.34 -46.22 -15.15
CA LEU A 92 -7.99 -47.13 -16.09
C LEU A 92 -7.01 -47.60 -17.17
N THR A 93 -6.10 -46.74 -17.64
CA THR A 93 -5.16 -47.10 -18.71
C THR A 93 -4.01 -48.00 -18.23
N PHE A 94 -3.57 -47.84 -16.98
CA PHE A 94 -2.45 -48.55 -16.37
C PHE A 94 -2.88 -49.41 -15.17
N PRO A 95 -3.80 -50.38 -15.33
CA PRO A 95 -4.44 -51.10 -14.21
C PRO A 95 -3.50 -52.04 -13.43
N ASN A 96 -2.29 -52.28 -13.94
CA ASN A 96 -1.25 -53.01 -13.21
C ASN A 96 -0.38 -52.07 -12.37
N HIS A 97 -0.42 -50.76 -12.55
CA HIS A 97 0.52 -49.83 -11.92
C HIS A 97 -0.22 -48.84 -11.02
N ASP A 98 0.26 -48.68 -9.79
CA ASP A 98 -0.21 -47.59 -8.94
C ASP A 98 0.28 -46.24 -9.51
N ILE A 99 -0.45 -45.17 -9.24
CA ILE A 99 -0.10 -43.83 -9.76
C ILE A 99 1.31 -43.40 -9.35
N ASP A 100 1.76 -43.80 -8.15
CA ASP A 100 3.10 -43.50 -7.65
C ASP A 100 4.21 -44.36 -8.29
N GLU A 101 3.87 -45.36 -9.12
CA GLU A 101 4.81 -46.03 -10.03
C GLU A 101 5.04 -45.25 -11.33
N LEU A 102 4.14 -44.31 -11.66
CA LEU A 102 4.12 -43.60 -12.94
C LEU A 102 4.90 -42.29 -12.85
N LEU A 103 5.77 -42.07 -13.82
CA LEU A 103 6.35 -40.75 -14.11
C LEU A 103 5.60 -40.14 -15.29
N PHE A 104 4.84 -39.07 -15.06
CA PHE A 104 3.98 -38.49 -16.10
C PHE A 104 3.92 -36.95 -16.05
N TYR A 105 3.39 -36.35 -17.12
CA TYR A 105 3.08 -34.92 -17.24
C TYR A 105 1.80 -34.71 -18.06
N ALA A 106 0.92 -33.82 -17.62
CA ALA A 106 -0.33 -33.47 -18.28
C ALA A 106 -0.43 -31.95 -18.44
N GLU A 107 -0.72 -31.48 -19.65
CA GLU A 107 -0.88 -30.07 -19.98
C GLU A 107 -2.06 -29.88 -20.95
N ALA A 108 -2.96 -28.97 -20.62
CA ALA A 108 -4.05 -28.57 -21.50
C ALA A 108 -3.62 -27.45 -22.45
N HIS A 109 -4.04 -27.55 -23.70
CA HIS A 109 -3.80 -26.60 -24.77
C HIS A 109 -5.15 -26.00 -25.16
N LEU A 110 -5.33 -24.72 -24.84
CA LEU A 110 -6.52 -23.92 -25.11
C LEU A 110 -6.28 -23.05 -26.34
N PRO A 111 -6.96 -23.30 -27.47
CA PRO A 111 -6.66 -22.57 -28.69
C PRO A 111 -6.92 -21.07 -28.57
N ILE A 112 -5.88 -20.25 -28.75
CA ILE A 112 -5.97 -18.79 -28.92
C ILE A 112 -6.57 -18.50 -30.30
N ILE A 113 -6.06 -19.19 -31.32
CA ILE A 113 -6.63 -19.18 -32.67
C ILE A 113 -7.68 -20.28 -32.82
N LYS A 114 -8.87 -19.92 -33.29
CA LYS A 114 -10.00 -20.87 -33.40
C LYS A 114 -9.89 -21.78 -34.62
N GLU A 115 -9.16 -21.37 -35.65
CA GLU A 115 -9.02 -22.11 -36.90
C GLU A 115 -7.59 -22.02 -37.44
N GLU A 116 -7.12 -23.06 -38.12
CA GLU A 116 -5.80 -23.09 -38.77
C GLU A 116 -5.91 -23.74 -40.17
N PRO A 117 -5.23 -23.21 -41.20
CA PRO A 117 -5.24 -23.81 -42.52
C PRO A 117 -4.62 -25.21 -42.50
N TYR A 118 -5.31 -26.20 -43.08
CA TYR A 118 -4.81 -27.55 -43.22
C TYR A 118 -3.58 -27.61 -44.13
N ILE A 119 -2.52 -28.25 -43.65
CA ILE A 119 -1.30 -28.51 -44.42
C ILE A 119 -1.21 -30.02 -44.69
N PRO A 120 -1.15 -30.45 -45.97
CA PRO A 120 -1.02 -31.86 -46.32
C PRO A 120 0.18 -32.54 -45.64
N ARG A 121 -0.05 -33.76 -45.15
CA ARG A 121 0.94 -34.52 -44.38
C ARG A 121 1.62 -35.59 -45.24
N PRO A 122 2.85 -36.02 -44.92
CA PRO A 122 3.51 -37.10 -45.66
C PRO A 122 2.68 -38.40 -45.66
N GLU A 123 2.44 -38.99 -46.83
CA GLU A 123 1.52 -40.12 -47.03
C GLU A 123 2.01 -41.49 -46.51
N GLY A 124 3.11 -41.51 -45.74
CA GLY A 124 3.69 -42.75 -45.19
C GLY A 124 2.78 -43.49 -44.20
N ALA A 125 1.88 -42.77 -43.50
CA ALA A 125 0.91 -43.35 -42.58
C ALA A 125 -0.51 -43.33 -43.16
N LEU A 126 -1.30 -44.38 -42.90
CA LEU A 126 -2.69 -44.48 -43.37
C LEU A 126 -3.56 -43.29 -42.92
N GLU A 127 -3.37 -42.83 -41.68
CA GLU A 127 -4.07 -41.65 -41.14
C GLU A 127 -3.82 -40.39 -41.97
N ASN A 128 -2.57 -40.16 -42.42
CA ASN A 128 -2.22 -39.00 -43.22
C ASN A 128 -2.87 -39.07 -44.60
N ARG A 129 -2.95 -40.27 -45.21
CA ARG A 129 -3.68 -40.47 -46.48
C ARG A 129 -5.17 -40.18 -46.32
N THR A 130 -5.79 -40.62 -45.23
CA THR A 130 -7.21 -40.34 -44.97
C THR A 130 -7.45 -38.85 -44.77
N LEU A 131 -6.59 -38.16 -44.01
CA LEU A 131 -6.70 -36.72 -43.76
C LEU A 131 -6.47 -35.89 -45.03
N ASN A 132 -5.44 -36.23 -45.84
CA ASN A 132 -5.18 -35.56 -47.11
C ASN A 132 -6.31 -35.74 -48.14
N LYS A 133 -7.08 -36.84 -48.03
CA LYS A 133 -8.29 -37.04 -48.84
C LYS A 133 -9.49 -36.26 -48.31
N LYS A 134 -9.58 -36.09 -46.99
CA LYS A 134 -10.71 -35.43 -46.33
C LYS A 134 -10.65 -33.91 -46.41
N HIS A 135 -9.43 -33.34 -46.38
CA HIS A 135 -9.23 -31.89 -46.31
C HIS A 135 -8.30 -31.38 -47.41
N LYS A 136 -8.65 -30.23 -48.00
CA LYS A 136 -7.83 -29.56 -49.02
C LYS A 136 -6.75 -28.70 -48.38
N ASN A 137 -5.61 -28.54 -49.06
CA ASN A 137 -4.56 -27.63 -48.59
C ASN A 137 -5.12 -26.20 -48.43
N GLY A 138 -4.93 -25.60 -47.26
CA GLY A 138 -5.46 -24.27 -46.92
C GLY A 138 -6.89 -24.26 -46.35
N GLU A 139 -7.58 -25.39 -46.29
CA GLU A 139 -8.92 -25.47 -45.68
C GLU A 139 -8.85 -25.13 -44.19
N PRO A 140 -9.67 -24.19 -43.68
CA PRO A 140 -9.64 -23.83 -42.26
C PRO A 140 -10.17 -24.98 -41.41
N LEU A 141 -9.33 -25.48 -40.51
CA LEU A 141 -9.71 -26.51 -39.54
C LEU A 141 -9.90 -25.89 -38.18
N LYS A 142 -11.08 -26.15 -37.60
CA LYS A 142 -11.39 -25.76 -36.23
C LYS A 142 -10.42 -26.41 -35.25
N ARG A 143 -9.90 -25.61 -34.34
CA ARG A 143 -9.09 -26.03 -33.20
C ARG A 143 -9.98 -26.15 -31.98
N GLU A 144 -9.82 -27.24 -31.25
CA GLU A 144 -10.57 -27.53 -30.04
C GLU A 144 -9.60 -27.79 -28.87
N PRO A 145 -10.03 -27.56 -27.62
CA PRO A 145 -9.21 -27.84 -26.44
C PRO A 145 -8.74 -29.30 -26.38
N HIS A 146 -7.48 -29.50 -26.00
CA HIS A 146 -6.94 -30.85 -25.83
C HIS A 146 -5.88 -30.92 -24.73
N VAL A 147 -5.75 -32.09 -24.12
CA VAL A 147 -4.72 -32.38 -23.12
C VAL A 147 -3.66 -33.27 -23.71
N HIS A 148 -2.41 -32.86 -23.59
CA HIS A 148 -1.24 -33.71 -23.78
C HIS A 148 -0.88 -34.38 -22.47
N LEU A 149 -0.97 -35.72 -22.43
CA LEU A 149 -0.59 -36.55 -21.29
C LEU A 149 0.58 -37.47 -21.68
N ILE A 150 1.71 -37.32 -21.00
CA ILE A 150 2.95 -38.02 -21.29
C ILE A 150 3.22 -38.95 -20.12
N VAL A 151 3.44 -40.24 -20.38
CA VAL A 151 3.76 -41.23 -19.34
C VAL A 151 5.06 -41.95 -19.71
N SER A 152 6.09 -41.79 -18.89
CA SER A 152 7.38 -42.46 -19.10
C SER A 152 7.26 -43.97 -19.03
N PHE A 153 8.07 -44.67 -19.81
CA PHE A 153 8.25 -46.12 -19.67
C PHE A 153 9.10 -46.49 -18.46
N GLU A 154 9.81 -45.54 -17.86
CA GLU A 154 10.54 -45.77 -16.62
C GLU A 154 9.54 -45.95 -15.47
N ASN A 155 9.58 -47.10 -14.79
CA ASN A 155 8.78 -47.34 -13.61
C ASN A 155 9.55 -46.81 -12.38
N MET A 156 8.87 -46.02 -11.55
CA MET A 156 9.47 -45.37 -10.38
C MET A 156 9.90 -46.36 -9.29
N LYS A 157 9.20 -47.49 -9.14
CA LYS A 157 9.42 -48.44 -8.04
C LYS A 157 10.08 -49.73 -8.49
N PHE A 158 9.81 -50.17 -9.71
CA PHE A 158 10.22 -51.48 -10.19
C PHE A 158 11.13 -51.40 -11.41
N THR A 159 11.87 -52.48 -11.63
CA THR A 159 12.88 -52.56 -12.71
C THR A 159 12.29 -52.77 -14.11
N HIS A 160 11.06 -53.28 -14.25
CA HIS A 160 10.43 -53.39 -15.57
C HIS A 160 9.63 -52.13 -15.95
N SER A 161 9.52 -51.88 -17.25
CA SER A 161 8.84 -50.71 -17.79
C SER A 161 7.33 -50.69 -17.50
N VAL A 162 6.76 -49.49 -17.36
CA VAL A 162 5.31 -49.26 -17.32
C VAL A 162 4.63 -49.79 -18.59
N LYS A 163 3.51 -50.51 -18.45
CA LYS A 163 2.71 -51.04 -19.57
C LYS A 163 1.23 -50.73 -19.41
N THR A 164 0.56 -50.40 -20.51
CA THR A 164 -0.91 -50.24 -20.53
C THR A 164 -1.63 -51.60 -20.40
N GLY A 165 -2.87 -51.58 -19.90
CA GLY A 165 -3.66 -52.81 -19.71
C GLY A 165 -4.01 -53.55 -21.02
N GLY A 166 -3.94 -52.87 -22.16
CA GLY A 166 -4.20 -53.45 -23.48
C GLY A 166 -3.05 -54.28 -24.07
N VAL A 167 -1.89 -54.34 -23.42
CA VAL A 167 -0.73 -55.12 -23.91
C VAL A 167 -0.81 -56.57 -23.39
N ILE A 168 -1.72 -57.36 -23.97
CA ILE A 168 -1.89 -58.79 -23.63
C ILE A 168 -0.97 -59.67 -24.47
N TYR A 169 -0.12 -60.48 -23.83
CA TYR A 169 0.77 -61.44 -24.50
C TYR A 169 0.06 -62.78 -24.69
N THR A 170 -0.16 -63.20 -25.94
CA THR A 170 -0.65 -64.54 -26.27
C THR A 170 0.52 -65.51 -26.45
N LYS A 171 0.54 -66.60 -25.68
CA LYS A 171 1.51 -67.72 -25.86
C LYS A 171 1.13 -68.54 -27.10
N GLY A 172 2.13 -69.00 -27.87
CA GLY A 172 1.95 -69.99 -28.94
C GLY A 172 1.66 -69.46 -30.35
N VAL A 173 1.82 -68.16 -30.59
CA VAL A 173 1.53 -67.52 -31.90
C VAL A 173 2.82 -67.04 -32.58
N ALA A 174 2.91 -67.05 -33.91
CA ALA A 174 4.09 -66.56 -34.62
C ALA A 174 4.35 -65.06 -34.37
N LYS A 175 5.62 -64.63 -34.34
CA LYS A 175 6.07 -63.27 -33.93
C LYS A 175 5.38 -62.11 -34.67
N GLN A 176 5.00 -62.28 -35.94
CA GLN A 176 4.27 -61.28 -36.73
C GLN A 176 2.77 -61.21 -36.39
N GLN A 177 2.14 -62.36 -36.17
CA GLN A 177 0.73 -62.44 -35.77
C GLN A 177 0.50 -61.92 -34.33
N ILE A 178 1.47 -62.11 -33.44
CA ILE A 178 1.48 -61.54 -32.08
C ILE A 178 1.32 -60.01 -32.09
N LYS A 179 2.00 -59.30 -33.00
CA LYS A 179 1.91 -57.84 -33.10
C LYS A 179 0.51 -57.37 -33.52
N ALA A 180 -0.10 -58.06 -34.48
CA ALA A 180 -1.44 -57.73 -34.97
C ALA A 180 -2.51 -57.99 -33.89
N VAL A 181 -2.40 -59.09 -33.15
CA VAL A 181 -3.30 -59.42 -32.03
C VAL A 181 -3.16 -58.41 -30.90
N MET A 182 -1.93 -58.03 -30.53
CA MET A 182 -1.70 -56.98 -29.53
C MET A 182 -2.25 -55.63 -29.96
N ALA A 183 -2.11 -55.24 -31.22
CA ALA A 183 -2.66 -53.98 -31.73
C ALA A 183 -4.19 -53.96 -31.62
N LYS A 184 -4.88 -55.06 -32.01
CA LYS A 184 -6.34 -55.18 -31.85
C LYS A 184 -6.77 -55.17 -30.38
N SER A 185 -6.02 -55.83 -29.51
CA SER A 185 -6.28 -55.88 -28.08
C SER A 185 -6.12 -54.50 -27.43
N ALA A 186 -5.05 -53.78 -27.75
CA ALA A 186 -4.80 -52.42 -27.27
C ALA A 186 -5.86 -51.43 -27.78
N GLU A 187 -6.27 -51.55 -29.04
CA GLU A 187 -7.33 -50.72 -29.62
C GLU A 187 -8.68 -50.96 -28.93
N LYS A 188 -9.05 -52.23 -28.71
CA LYS A 188 -10.27 -52.58 -27.96
C LYS A 188 -10.22 -52.06 -26.53
N PHE A 189 -9.10 -52.23 -25.83
CA PHE A 189 -8.92 -51.72 -24.47
C PHE A 189 -9.05 -50.21 -24.39
N LYS A 190 -8.40 -49.47 -25.31
CA LYS A 190 -8.52 -48.01 -25.42
C LYS A 190 -10.00 -47.58 -25.56
N ARG A 191 -10.76 -48.26 -26.42
CA ARG A 191 -12.19 -47.98 -26.62
C ARG A 191 -13.02 -48.25 -25.35
N VAL A 192 -12.78 -49.36 -24.66
CA VAL A 192 -13.45 -49.65 -23.38
C VAL A 192 -13.18 -48.56 -22.33
N VAL A 193 -11.93 -48.12 -22.17
CA VAL A 193 -11.57 -47.03 -21.24
C VAL A 193 -12.23 -45.71 -21.66
N ASN A 194 -12.26 -45.42 -22.96
CA ASN A 194 -12.90 -44.21 -23.48
C ASN A 194 -14.42 -44.20 -23.20
N ASP A 195 -15.12 -45.31 -23.44
CA ASP A 195 -16.56 -45.44 -23.15
C ASP A 195 -16.86 -45.25 -21.66
N ILE A 196 -16.08 -45.89 -20.77
CA ILE A 196 -16.24 -45.75 -19.31
C ILE A 196 -16.11 -44.28 -18.88
N LEU A 197 -15.06 -43.58 -19.32
CA LEU A 197 -14.86 -42.17 -18.98
C LEU A 197 -15.92 -41.27 -19.61
N SER A 198 -16.30 -41.54 -20.86
CA SER A 198 -17.33 -40.76 -21.54
C SER A 198 -18.66 -40.87 -20.81
N ASN A 199 -19.03 -42.07 -20.35
CA ASN A 199 -20.26 -42.26 -19.57
C ASN A 199 -20.17 -41.55 -18.21
N LYS A 200 -19.05 -41.67 -17.49
CA LYS A 200 -18.87 -41.05 -16.17
C LYS A 200 -18.96 -39.52 -16.22
N TYR A 201 -18.35 -38.89 -17.22
CA TYR A 201 -18.27 -37.43 -17.32
C TYR A 201 -19.25 -36.82 -18.34
N GLY A 202 -20.15 -37.64 -18.89
CA GLY A 202 -21.13 -37.23 -19.91
C GLY A 202 -20.49 -36.63 -21.16
N LEU A 203 -19.42 -37.23 -21.67
CA LEU A 203 -18.69 -36.77 -22.86
C LEU A 203 -19.22 -37.47 -24.11
N ASN A 204 -19.18 -36.77 -25.24
CA ASN A 204 -19.54 -37.30 -26.54
C ASN A 204 -18.43 -38.22 -27.06
N ASN A 205 -18.71 -39.51 -27.13
CA ASN A 205 -17.79 -40.48 -27.71
C ASN A 205 -18.14 -40.72 -29.19
N ILE A 206 -17.16 -40.53 -30.07
CA ILE A 206 -17.36 -40.63 -31.53
C ILE A 206 -17.33 -42.09 -32.01
N GLU A 207 -16.71 -43.00 -31.24
CA GLU A 207 -16.57 -44.41 -31.60
C GLU A 207 -17.02 -45.36 -30.47
N PRO A 208 -18.25 -45.22 -29.94
CA PRO A 208 -18.72 -46.03 -28.83
C PRO A 208 -18.79 -47.51 -29.22
N LEU A 209 -18.62 -48.41 -28.24
CA LEU A 209 -18.72 -49.86 -28.42
C LEU A 209 -20.18 -50.36 -28.39
N SER A 210 -21.15 -49.47 -28.13
CA SER A 210 -22.57 -49.80 -27.99
C SER A 210 -22.81 -50.90 -26.93
N MET A 211 -22.04 -50.86 -25.85
CA MET A 211 -22.16 -51.76 -24.70
C MET A 211 -22.80 -51.02 -23.52
N ASP A 212 -23.59 -51.72 -22.72
CA ASP A 212 -24.06 -51.20 -21.44
C ASP A 212 -22.93 -51.13 -20.40
N GLU A 213 -23.20 -50.50 -19.25
CA GLU A 213 -22.20 -50.26 -18.20
C GLU A 213 -21.64 -51.57 -17.60
N ASP A 214 -22.49 -52.59 -17.40
CA ASP A 214 -22.10 -53.88 -16.86
C ASP A 214 -21.20 -54.66 -17.83
N GLN A 215 -21.51 -54.60 -19.13
CA GLN A 215 -20.70 -55.17 -20.20
C GLN A 215 -19.33 -54.49 -20.29
N LEU A 216 -19.28 -53.15 -20.24
CA LEU A 216 -18.03 -52.38 -20.24
C LEU A 216 -17.16 -52.74 -19.03
N LYS A 217 -17.76 -52.80 -17.83
CA LYS A 217 -17.08 -53.18 -16.60
C LYS A 217 -16.53 -54.61 -16.67
N LYS A 218 -17.29 -55.56 -17.20
CA LYS A 218 -16.84 -56.94 -17.40
C LYS A 218 -15.67 -57.05 -18.39
N GLN A 219 -15.71 -56.30 -19.49
CA GLN A 219 -14.59 -56.23 -20.44
C GLN A 219 -13.35 -55.63 -19.77
N TYR A 220 -13.51 -54.52 -19.04
CA TYR A 220 -12.42 -53.85 -18.35
C TYR A 220 -11.77 -54.76 -17.29
N GLU A 221 -12.55 -55.43 -16.44
CA GLU A 221 -12.02 -56.33 -15.41
C GLU A 221 -11.25 -57.53 -16.01
N SER A 222 -11.64 -57.99 -17.21
CA SER A 222 -10.87 -59.00 -17.95
C SER A 222 -9.49 -58.48 -18.36
N PHE A 223 -9.41 -57.27 -18.93
CA PHE A 223 -8.14 -56.63 -19.27
C PHE A 223 -7.28 -56.35 -18.04
N LYS A 224 -7.87 -55.81 -16.97
CA LYS A 224 -7.20 -55.54 -15.70
C LYS A 224 -6.61 -56.82 -15.10
N SER A 225 -7.39 -57.90 -15.04
CA SER A 225 -6.93 -59.21 -14.56
C SER A 225 -5.78 -59.77 -15.40
N ALA A 226 -5.80 -59.55 -16.73
CA ALA A 226 -4.71 -59.97 -17.60
C ALA A 226 -3.44 -59.12 -17.40
N ALA A 227 -3.59 -57.80 -17.22
CA ALA A 227 -2.50 -56.88 -16.99
C ALA A 227 -1.79 -57.14 -15.65
N GLN A 228 -2.55 -57.44 -14.59
CA GLN A 228 -2.03 -57.72 -13.25
C GLN A 228 -1.21 -59.01 -13.15
N LYS A 229 -1.31 -59.91 -14.14
CA LYS A 229 -0.46 -61.11 -14.24
C LYS A 229 0.95 -60.80 -14.77
N VAL A 230 1.20 -59.59 -15.26
CA VAL A 230 2.51 -59.19 -15.82
C VAL A 230 3.45 -58.79 -14.69
N LYS A 231 4.59 -59.50 -14.56
CA LYS A 231 5.62 -59.21 -13.55
C LYS A 231 6.21 -57.79 -13.73
N LYS A 232 6.26 -57.03 -12.63
CA LYS A 232 6.86 -55.68 -12.57
C LYS A 232 8.39 -55.68 -12.41
N GLY A 233 9.01 -56.83 -12.14
CA GLY A 233 10.45 -56.95 -11.88
C GLY A 233 10.76 -56.86 -10.39
N LYS A 234 12.05 -56.68 -10.05
CA LYS A 234 12.50 -56.38 -8.69
C LYS A 234 12.15 -54.93 -8.33
N GLU A 235 11.84 -54.69 -7.06
CA GLU A 235 11.78 -53.34 -6.50
C GLU A 235 13.19 -52.72 -6.55
N LYS A 236 13.27 -51.43 -6.87
CA LYS A 236 14.53 -50.68 -6.95
C LYS A 236 15.03 -50.36 -5.54
N ASP A 237 16.35 -50.41 -5.34
CA ASP A 237 16.96 -50.03 -4.06
C ASP A 237 17.03 -48.50 -3.96
N THR A 238 16.43 -47.92 -2.92
CA THR A 238 16.21 -46.48 -2.77
C THR A 238 16.97 -45.90 -1.58
N GLN A 239 17.90 -46.65 -0.99
CA GLN A 239 18.72 -46.18 0.13
C GLN A 239 19.78 -45.18 -0.33
N MET A 240 19.45 -43.88 -0.35
CA MET A 240 20.47 -42.82 -0.37
C MET A 240 21.28 -42.90 0.94
N LYS A 241 22.61 -43.00 0.85
CA LYS A 241 23.50 -42.64 1.96
C LYS A 241 23.53 -41.11 2.06
N ILE A 242 22.61 -40.56 2.85
CA ILE A 242 22.59 -39.13 3.15
C ILE A 242 23.74 -38.86 4.13
N GLU A 243 24.79 -38.17 3.69
CA GLU A 243 25.80 -37.63 4.60
C GLU A 243 25.15 -36.59 5.54
N THR A 244 25.29 -36.83 6.84
CA THR A 244 24.53 -36.21 7.94
C THR A 244 24.91 -34.78 8.30
N ASN A 245 25.70 -34.07 7.49
CA ASN A 245 26.21 -32.75 7.87
C ASN A 245 25.84 -31.67 6.84
N VAL A 246 24.66 -31.07 6.99
CA VAL A 246 24.38 -29.73 6.45
C VAL A 246 24.38 -28.77 7.62
N VAL A 247 25.51 -28.07 7.80
CA VAL A 247 25.62 -26.95 8.73
C VAL A 247 24.85 -25.79 8.12
N ILE A 248 23.77 -25.38 8.78
CA ILE A 248 23.04 -24.15 8.47
C ILE A 248 23.61 -23.09 9.41
N GLU A 249 24.36 -22.12 8.91
CA GLU A 249 24.77 -20.98 9.72
C GLU A 249 23.53 -20.10 10.03
N PRO A 250 23.19 -19.88 11.32
CA PRO A 250 22.01 -19.11 11.67
C PRO A 250 22.27 -17.61 11.44
N LYS A 251 21.35 -16.94 10.74
CA LYS A 251 21.22 -15.48 10.85
C LYS A 251 20.54 -15.16 12.17
N ALA A 252 21.18 -14.28 12.95
CA ALA A 252 20.74 -13.82 14.26
C ALA A 252 19.26 -13.38 14.26
N ASN A 253 18.42 -14.13 14.99
CA ASN A 253 17.16 -13.71 15.65
C ASN A 253 15.99 -14.70 15.59
N THR A 254 16.15 -15.94 15.12
CA THR A 254 15.12 -16.98 15.29
C THR A 254 15.60 -18.00 16.33
N LYS A 255 14.85 -18.16 17.43
CA LYS A 255 15.07 -19.26 18.39
C LYS A 255 15.00 -20.59 17.64
N GLU A 256 16.13 -21.27 17.59
CA GLU A 256 16.28 -22.62 17.04
C GLU A 256 15.28 -23.56 17.72
N GLN A 257 14.46 -24.24 16.92
CA GLN A 257 13.91 -25.52 17.33
C GLN A 257 14.92 -26.56 16.89
N ASP A 258 15.59 -27.20 17.84
CA ASP A 258 16.41 -28.39 17.62
C ASP A 258 15.49 -29.53 17.19
N ILE A 259 15.24 -29.63 15.89
CA ILE A 259 14.45 -30.72 15.32
C ILE A 259 15.39 -31.90 15.07
N SER A 260 15.11 -33.05 15.70
CA SER A 260 15.90 -34.25 15.45
C SER A 260 15.76 -34.71 14.00
N VAL A 261 16.87 -35.22 13.45
CA VAL A 261 16.91 -35.79 12.10
C VAL A 261 15.93 -36.97 11.99
N GLU A 262 15.68 -37.71 13.07
CA GLU A 262 14.66 -38.76 13.11
C GLU A 262 13.21 -38.24 12.94
N GLU A 263 12.85 -37.08 13.53
CA GLU A 263 11.52 -36.48 13.31
C GLU A 263 11.35 -35.97 11.88
N LEU A 264 12.40 -35.38 11.30
CA LEU A 264 12.42 -34.95 9.89
C LEU A 264 12.30 -36.14 8.92
N LEU A 265 12.96 -37.26 9.24
CA LEU A 265 12.86 -38.49 8.48
C LEU A 265 11.50 -39.18 8.66
N ALA A 266 10.84 -39.03 9.81
CA ALA A 266 9.50 -39.57 10.05
C ALA A 266 8.40 -38.79 9.29
N ASP A 267 8.47 -37.45 9.27
CA ASP A 267 7.59 -36.61 8.43
C ASP A 267 7.89 -36.83 6.92
N ALA A 268 9.16 -37.10 6.55
CA ALA A 268 9.54 -37.44 5.18
C ALA A 268 9.13 -38.88 4.76
N ARG A 269 9.10 -39.85 5.68
CA ARG A 269 8.92 -41.30 5.42
C ARG A 269 7.54 -41.73 4.93
N ASN A 270 6.60 -40.81 4.76
CA ASN A 270 5.35 -41.05 4.04
C ASN A 270 4.95 -39.89 3.13
N SER A 271 5.89 -38.97 2.86
CA SER A 271 5.65 -37.75 2.08
C SER A 271 6.03 -37.91 0.60
N THR A 272 5.71 -36.88 -0.17
CA THR A 272 6.12 -36.69 -1.56
C THR A 272 7.64 -36.67 -1.79
N ALA A 273 8.45 -36.37 -0.77
CA ALA A 273 9.91 -36.39 -0.89
C ALA A 273 10.46 -37.79 -1.21
N ASP A 274 9.73 -38.85 -0.85
CA ASP A 274 10.09 -40.23 -1.18
C ASP A 274 9.96 -40.53 -2.70
N TYR A 275 9.12 -39.78 -3.44
CA TYR A 275 9.06 -39.83 -4.91
C TYR A 275 10.35 -39.28 -5.54
N LEU A 276 10.95 -38.23 -4.96
CA LEU A 276 12.21 -37.62 -5.41
C LEU A 276 13.40 -38.56 -5.25
N LEU A 277 13.46 -39.25 -4.11
CA LEU A 277 14.49 -40.24 -3.78
C LEU A 277 14.49 -41.43 -4.76
N ARG A 278 13.30 -41.87 -5.21
CA ARG A 278 13.08 -42.99 -6.14
C ARG A 278 13.36 -42.69 -7.62
N MET A 279 13.63 -41.43 -7.99
CA MET A 279 13.91 -41.08 -9.39
C MET A 279 15.32 -41.48 -9.85
N ILE A 280 15.53 -41.49 -11.17
CA ILE A 280 16.68 -41.99 -11.94
C ILE A 280 18.04 -42.02 -11.19
N GLU A 281 18.69 -43.19 -11.21
CA GLU A 281 19.93 -43.60 -10.51
C GLU A 281 21.21 -42.77 -10.80
N GLU A 282 21.16 -41.60 -11.44
CA GLU A 282 22.40 -40.93 -11.94
C GLU A 282 22.56 -39.44 -11.61
N ASP A 283 21.60 -38.75 -10.97
CA ASP A 283 21.74 -37.30 -10.66
C ASP A 283 21.44 -36.99 -9.18
N GLU A 284 22.38 -37.39 -8.31
CA GLU A 284 22.38 -37.12 -6.87
C GLU A 284 22.30 -35.60 -6.57
N SER A 285 22.94 -34.76 -7.39
CA SER A 285 22.95 -33.30 -7.21
C SER A 285 21.57 -32.67 -7.35
N PHE A 286 20.81 -33.06 -8.39
CA PHE A 286 19.47 -32.50 -8.63
C PHE A 286 18.47 -32.89 -7.54
N LYS A 287 18.52 -34.15 -7.07
CA LYS A 287 17.66 -34.62 -5.97
C LYS A 287 17.96 -33.88 -4.67
N LYS A 288 19.25 -33.70 -4.36
CA LYS A 288 19.71 -33.02 -3.17
C LYS A 288 19.26 -31.55 -3.16
N ASP A 289 19.38 -30.83 -4.28
CA ASP A 289 18.92 -29.43 -4.38
C ASP A 289 17.44 -29.26 -4.02
N TYR A 290 16.54 -30.01 -4.66
CA TYR A 290 15.11 -29.89 -4.40
C TYR A 290 14.70 -30.36 -3.00
N TYR A 291 15.36 -31.40 -2.49
CA TYR A 291 15.17 -31.85 -1.10
C TYR A 291 15.59 -30.76 -0.10
N ASP A 292 16.77 -30.16 -0.29
CA ASP A 292 17.29 -29.10 0.57
C ASP A 292 16.43 -27.83 0.51
N ARG A 293 15.89 -27.49 -0.68
CA ARG A 293 14.95 -26.37 -0.86
C ARG A 293 13.62 -26.62 -0.14
N ALA A 294 13.01 -27.79 -0.32
CA ALA A 294 11.78 -28.18 0.38
C ALA A 294 11.96 -28.19 1.91
N LYS A 295 13.11 -28.70 2.39
CA LYS A 295 13.47 -28.69 3.82
C LYS A 295 13.56 -27.28 4.36
N ARG A 296 14.23 -26.37 3.63
CA ARG A 296 14.33 -24.95 3.99
C ARG A 296 12.96 -24.29 4.09
N LEU A 297 12.07 -24.53 3.13
CA LEU A 297 10.71 -23.98 3.14
C LEU A 297 9.86 -24.51 4.31
N ASN A 298 9.91 -25.81 4.61
CA ASN A 298 9.16 -26.38 5.74
C ASN A 298 9.72 -25.99 7.12
N ALA A 299 10.98 -25.55 7.20
CA ALA A 299 11.58 -25.01 8.41
C ALA A 299 11.19 -23.54 8.67
N MET A 300 10.61 -22.85 7.68
CA MET A 300 10.13 -21.48 7.86
C MET A 300 8.87 -21.45 8.72
N ASP A 301 8.64 -20.33 9.41
CA ASP A 301 7.40 -20.10 10.13
C ASP A 301 6.24 -20.02 9.14
N ILE A 302 5.43 -21.08 9.12
CA ILE A 302 4.29 -21.22 8.21
C ILE A 302 3.31 -20.05 8.32
N ARG A 303 3.25 -19.37 9.47
CA ARG A 303 2.40 -18.19 9.69
C ARG A 303 2.76 -17.03 8.77
N GLU A 304 4.02 -16.91 8.33
CA GLU A 304 4.42 -15.87 7.37
C GLU A 304 3.77 -16.08 5.99
N PHE A 305 3.50 -17.33 5.60
CA PHE A 305 2.90 -17.66 4.30
C PHE A 305 1.37 -17.64 4.32
N LEU A 306 0.74 -17.86 5.48
CA LEU A 306 -0.70 -18.03 5.58
C LEU A 306 -1.52 -16.86 5.00
N PRO A 307 -1.20 -15.58 5.25
CA PRO A 307 -1.95 -14.47 4.65
C PRO A 307 -1.96 -14.52 3.12
N MET A 308 -0.83 -14.88 2.51
CA MET A 308 -0.70 -14.96 1.06
C MET A 308 -1.39 -16.20 0.48
N ILE A 309 -1.26 -17.36 1.14
CA ILE A 309 -1.95 -18.59 0.75
C ILE A 309 -3.47 -18.40 0.84
N ASN A 310 -3.96 -17.86 1.96
CA ASN A 310 -5.39 -17.60 2.16
C ASN A 310 -5.94 -16.65 1.09
N ALA A 311 -5.24 -15.56 0.81
CA ALA A 311 -5.63 -14.61 -0.24
C ALA A 311 -5.60 -15.23 -1.64
N LYS A 312 -4.55 -15.97 -1.98
CA LYS A 312 -4.33 -16.55 -3.31
C LYS A 312 -5.34 -17.64 -3.65
N PHE A 313 -5.66 -18.51 -2.70
CA PHE A 313 -6.53 -19.67 -2.92
C PHE A 313 -7.95 -19.48 -2.37
N ASN A 314 -8.23 -18.32 -1.79
CA ASN A 314 -9.51 -18.01 -1.15
C ASN A 314 -9.94 -19.09 -0.12
N ILE A 315 -8.99 -19.49 0.73
CA ILE A 315 -9.20 -20.49 1.78
C ILE A 315 -9.03 -19.88 3.17
N THR A 316 -9.56 -20.57 4.18
CA THR A 316 -9.34 -20.22 5.59
C THR A 316 -8.38 -21.20 6.24
N ALA A 317 -7.08 -21.01 6.03
CA ALA A 317 -6.03 -21.79 6.67
C ALA A 317 -5.63 -21.15 8.01
N LYS A 318 -5.58 -21.96 9.08
CA LYS A 318 -5.27 -21.53 10.45
C LYS A 318 -4.05 -22.28 11.00
N PRO A 319 -3.13 -21.61 11.70
CA PRO A 319 -2.00 -22.27 12.33
C PRO A 319 -2.46 -23.10 13.55
N LYS A 320 -1.86 -24.27 13.76
CA LYS A 320 -2.03 -25.14 14.91
C LYS A 320 -0.67 -25.63 15.39
N ILE A 321 -0.48 -25.70 16.70
CA ILE A 321 0.74 -26.26 17.28
C ILE A 321 0.56 -27.78 17.38
N VAL A 322 1.48 -28.52 16.77
CA VAL A 322 1.55 -29.99 16.85
C VAL A 322 3.02 -30.36 17.06
N ASN A 323 3.33 -31.04 18.16
CA ASN A 323 4.71 -31.38 18.58
C ASN A 323 5.63 -30.14 18.56
N ASP A 324 5.22 -29.09 19.25
CA ASP A 324 5.90 -27.79 19.35
C ASP A 324 6.14 -27.05 18.02
N LYS A 325 5.68 -27.57 16.87
CA LYS A 325 5.80 -26.91 15.56
C LYS A 325 4.47 -26.35 15.10
N TYR A 326 4.53 -25.21 14.40
CA TYR A 326 3.38 -24.67 13.71
C TYR A 326 3.10 -25.51 12.44
N LYS A 327 1.98 -26.23 12.47
CA LYS A 327 1.32 -26.83 11.30
C LYS A 327 0.10 -26.01 10.92
N VAL A 328 -0.55 -26.34 9.80
CA VAL A 328 -1.76 -25.66 9.34
C VAL A 328 -2.93 -26.64 9.25
N SER A 329 -4.11 -26.18 9.66
CA SER A 329 -5.37 -26.83 9.32
C SER A 329 -6.23 -25.90 8.47
N VAL A 330 -6.91 -26.48 7.48
CA VAL A 330 -7.94 -25.82 6.68
C VAL A 330 -9.26 -26.50 7.04
N ASP A 331 -10.31 -25.72 7.27
CA ASP A 331 -11.60 -26.25 7.79
C ASP A 331 -12.19 -27.35 6.87
N GLU A 332 -11.92 -27.28 5.56
CA GLU A 332 -12.35 -28.24 4.53
C GLU A 332 -11.47 -29.49 4.44
N PHE A 333 -10.27 -29.49 5.03
CA PHE A 333 -9.32 -30.60 4.94
C PHE A 333 -9.21 -31.36 6.26
N LYS A 334 -9.19 -32.70 6.19
CA LYS A 334 -8.93 -33.55 7.36
C LYS A 334 -7.44 -33.54 7.69
N GLY A 335 -7.06 -33.13 8.90
CA GLY A 335 -5.69 -33.26 9.43
C GLY A 335 -4.95 -31.92 9.61
N THR A 336 -3.64 -32.02 9.84
CA THR A 336 -2.73 -30.88 9.92
C THR A 336 -1.57 -31.09 8.95
N TYR A 337 -1.10 -30.01 8.33
CA TYR A 337 -0.16 -30.04 7.20
C TYR A 337 1.03 -29.12 7.47
N ASN A 338 2.22 -29.49 7.00
CA ASN A 338 3.33 -28.54 6.84
C ASN A 338 3.13 -27.70 5.56
N LEU A 339 4.03 -26.75 5.29
CA LEU A 339 3.83 -25.75 4.23
C LEU A 339 3.78 -26.40 2.84
N THR A 340 4.72 -27.29 2.53
CA THR A 340 4.74 -27.98 1.23
C THR A 340 3.57 -28.94 1.06
N ASP A 341 3.17 -29.65 2.12
CA ASP A 341 2.06 -30.60 2.05
C ASP A 341 0.72 -29.87 1.91
N LEU A 342 0.56 -28.72 2.58
CA LEU A 342 -0.60 -27.86 2.42
C LEU A 342 -0.72 -27.38 0.97
N MET A 343 0.35 -26.86 0.40
CA MET A 343 0.34 -26.40 -1.00
C MET A 343 0.10 -27.55 -1.98
N CYS A 344 0.71 -28.73 -1.76
CA CYS A 344 0.38 -29.92 -2.54
C CYS A 344 -1.09 -30.31 -2.39
N LYS A 345 -1.68 -30.13 -1.21
CA LYS A 345 -3.09 -30.42 -0.95
C LYS A 345 -4.02 -29.43 -1.65
N ILE A 346 -3.71 -28.14 -1.59
CA ILE A 346 -4.50 -27.07 -2.21
C ILE A 346 -4.43 -27.14 -3.73
N VAL A 347 -3.22 -27.12 -4.30
CA VAL A 347 -3.02 -26.96 -5.75
C VAL A 347 -3.22 -28.27 -6.51
N TYR A 348 -2.91 -29.40 -5.86
CA TYR A 348 -2.84 -30.70 -6.55
C TYR A 348 -3.62 -31.80 -5.83
N ASN A 349 -4.55 -31.46 -4.94
CA ASN A 349 -5.38 -32.39 -4.18
C ASN A 349 -4.59 -33.52 -3.46
N GLY A 350 -3.36 -33.21 -3.01
CA GLY A 350 -2.49 -34.12 -2.26
C GLY A 350 -1.69 -35.08 -3.16
N ARG A 351 -1.58 -34.79 -4.46
CA ARG A 351 -0.80 -35.60 -5.41
C ARG A 351 0.69 -35.36 -5.23
N LYS A 352 1.40 -36.45 -4.91
CA LYS A 352 2.86 -36.48 -4.70
C LYS A 352 3.69 -36.21 -5.98
N GLY A 353 3.11 -36.12 -7.16
CA GLY A 353 3.88 -35.77 -8.37
C GLY A 353 4.28 -34.29 -8.48
N ALA A 354 3.69 -33.42 -7.67
CA ALA A 354 3.68 -31.97 -7.90
C ALA A 354 4.57 -31.13 -6.97
N LEU A 355 5.35 -31.79 -6.09
CA LEU A 355 6.19 -31.10 -5.10
C LEU A 355 7.22 -30.14 -5.72
N PHE A 356 7.73 -30.44 -6.92
CA PHE A 356 8.64 -29.53 -7.63
C PHE A 356 7.98 -28.19 -7.96
N HIS A 357 6.74 -28.22 -8.43
CA HIS A 357 5.97 -27.02 -8.73
C HIS A 357 5.65 -26.27 -7.45
N VAL A 358 5.28 -26.99 -6.39
CA VAL A 358 5.02 -26.41 -5.06
C VAL A 358 6.27 -25.74 -4.48
N VAL A 359 7.44 -26.37 -4.56
CA VAL A 359 8.70 -25.79 -4.05
C VAL A 359 9.05 -24.53 -4.82
N ASN A 360 8.98 -24.56 -6.15
CA ASN A 360 9.23 -23.37 -6.97
C ASN A 360 8.22 -22.25 -6.66
N GLU A 361 6.93 -22.58 -6.56
CA GLU A 361 5.87 -21.61 -6.26
C GLU A 361 6.04 -21.00 -4.86
N LEU A 362 6.36 -21.81 -3.86
CA LEU A 362 6.65 -21.36 -2.50
C LEU A 362 7.90 -20.50 -2.42
N GLU A 363 8.93 -20.76 -3.22
CA GLU A 363 10.10 -19.88 -3.31
C GLU A 363 9.78 -18.54 -3.96
N GLN A 364 8.96 -18.51 -5.01
CA GLN A 364 8.51 -17.24 -5.59
C GLN A 364 7.68 -16.44 -4.58
N MET A 365 6.77 -17.12 -3.88
CA MET A 365 6.01 -16.58 -2.76
C MET A 365 6.94 -16.01 -1.68
N LEU A 366 8.00 -16.74 -1.31
CA LEU A 366 8.99 -16.25 -0.34
C LEU A 366 9.72 -14.99 -0.83
N ILE A 367 10.12 -14.95 -2.11
CA ILE A 367 10.76 -13.77 -2.71
C ILE A 367 9.82 -12.56 -2.65
N GLU A 368 8.55 -12.75 -2.97
CA GLU A 368 7.52 -11.70 -2.88
C GLU A 368 7.32 -11.22 -1.44
N LEU A 369 7.23 -12.14 -0.47
CA LEU A 369 7.14 -11.84 0.96
C LEU A 369 8.34 -11.02 1.42
N GLN A 370 9.56 -11.46 1.08
CA GLN A 370 10.79 -10.79 1.50
C GLN A 370 10.95 -9.41 0.86
N SER A 371 10.61 -9.28 -0.42
CA SER A 371 10.71 -8.01 -1.16
C SER A 371 9.73 -6.94 -0.66
N ASN A 372 8.65 -7.36 0.02
CA ASN A 372 7.64 -6.49 0.59
C ASN A 372 7.61 -6.53 2.12
N LYS A 373 8.59 -7.17 2.77
CA LYS A 373 8.64 -7.29 4.22
C LYS A 373 8.86 -5.91 4.83
N ASN A 374 7.96 -5.50 5.73
CA ASN A 374 7.90 -4.17 6.36
C ASN A 374 7.39 -3.02 5.48
N GLU A 375 6.85 -3.31 4.30
CA GLU A 375 6.17 -2.28 3.51
C GLU A 375 4.80 -1.95 4.12
N PRO A 376 4.35 -0.69 4.05
CA PRO A 376 3.02 -0.32 4.52
C PRO A 376 1.94 -1.10 3.78
N LYS A 377 0.90 -1.50 4.52
CA LYS A 377 -0.29 -2.10 3.93
C LYS A 377 -1.00 -1.07 3.03
N ILE A 378 -1.50 -1.54 1.91
CA ILE A 378 -2.32 -0.75 0.99
C ILE A 378 -3.72 -0.66 1.59
N THR A 379 -4.20 0.55 1.85
CA THR A 379 -5.55 0.77 2.34
C THR A 379 -6.44 1.19 1.17
N LEU A 380 -7.52 0.45 0.93
CA LEU A 380 -8.42 0.64 -0.21
C LEU A 380 -9.86 0.39 0.23
N SER A 381 -10.79 1.12 -0.37
CA SER A 381 -12.22 0.84 -0.25
C SER A 381 -12.63 -0.11 -1.35
N VAL A 382 -13.36 -1.18 -1.03
CA VAL A 382 -13.75 -2.26 -1.94
C VAL A 382 -15.24 -2.57 -1.82
N SER A 383 -15.85 -3.05 -2.90
CA SER A 383 -17.23 -3.55 -2.90
C SER A 383 -17.29 -4.99 -3.40
N SER A 384 -18.08 -5.82 -2.72
CA SER A 384 -18.33 -7.22 -3.05
C SER A 384 -19.64 -7.44 -3.83
N ASP A 385 -20.32 -6.37 -4.24
CA ASP A 385 -21.58 -6.46 -4.98
C ASP A 385 -21.34 -7.02 -6.39
N PHE A 386 -21.31 -8.35 -6.52
CA PHE A 386 -21.74 -9.03 -7.73
C PHE A 386 -23.24 -9.21 -7.59
N GLY A 387 -24.01 -8.22 -8.07
CA GLY A 387 -25.45 -8.43 -8.22
C GLY A 387 -25.67 -9.73 -8.99
N THR A 388 -26.57 -10.58 -8.50
CA THR A 388 -27.16 -11.70 -9.25
C THR A 388 -27.36 -11.32 -10.72
N PRO A 389 -27.26 -12.27 -11.68
CA PRO A 389 -27.31 -11.98 -13.12
C PRO A 389 -28.67 -11.39 -13.49
N ASN A 390 -28.79 -10.08 -13.33
CA ASN A 390 -29.93 -9.27 -13.72
C ASN A 390 -29.69 -8.84 -15.16
N LYS A 391 -30.76 -8.96 -15.95
CA LYS A 391 -30.83 -8.96 -17.42
C LYS A 391 -30.41 -7.65 -18.12
N ASP A 392 -29.54 -6.83 -17.54
CA ASP A 392 -29.07 -5.58 -18.16
C ASP A 392 -27.63 -5.26 -17.70
N PRO A 393 -26.61 -5.16 -18.59
CA PRO A 393 -25.20 -4.88 -18.24
C PRO A 393 -24.95 -3.48 -17.63
N LYS A 394 -26.01 -2.73 -17.31
CA LYS A 394 -25.97 -1.37 -16.77
C LYS A 394 -26.23 -1.28 -15.26
N THR A 395 -26.46 -2.39 -14.55
CA THR A 395 -26.70 -2.35 -13.09
C THR A 395 -25.41 -2.06 -12.33
N GLN A 396 -25.39 -0.84 -11.78
CA GLN A 396 -24.27 -0.23 -11.06
C GLN A 396 -23.91 -1.02 -9.80
N VAL A 397 -22.61 -1.08 -9.48
CA VAL A 397 -22.13 -1.39 -8.13
C VAL A 397 -22.69 -0.29 -7.21
N LEU A 398 -23.60 -0.65 -6.30
CA LEU A 398 -24.41 0.34 -5.57
C LEU A 398 -24.13 0.32 -4.06
N ASN A 399 -23.82 -0.84 -3.46
CA ASN A 399 -23.74 -0.99 -2.01
C ASN A 399 -22.53 -1.88 -1.57
N SER A 400 -22.51 -2.24 -0.28
CA SER A 400 -21.53 -3.17 0.34
C SER A 400 -20.08 -2.69 0.32
N TRP A 401 -19.86 -1.38 0.39
CA TRP A 401 -18.52 -0.82 0.51
C TRP A 401 -17.90 -1.10 1.89
N GLU A 402 -16.64 -1.51 1.91
CA GLU A 402 -15.82 -1.65 3.11
C GLU A 402 -14.39 -1.18 2.86
N THR A 403 -13.73 -0.63 3.89
CA THR A 403 -12.30 -0.28 3.82
C THR A 403 -11.47 -1.43 4.34
N ILE A 404 -10.55 -1.93 3.51
CA ILE A 404 -9.67 -3.05 3.83
C ILE A 404 -8.21 -2.64 3.78
N GLN A 405 -7.37 -3.39 4.50
CA GLN A 405 -5.93 -3.28 4.43
C GLN A 405 -5.35 -4.53 3.78
N ILE A 406 -4.57 -4.32 2.72
CA ILE A 406 -4.04 -5.35 1.86
C ILE A 406 -2.51 -5.33 1.94
N GLU A 407 -1.92 -6.48 2.19
CA GLU A 407 -0.48 -6.63 1.98
C GLU A 407 -0.13 -6.40 0.51
N PRO A 408 0.94 -5.64 0.17
CA PRO A 408 1.26 -5.31 -1.22
C PRO A 408 1.36 -6.52 -2.16
N TYR A 409 1.91 -7.64 -1.68
CA TYR A 409 2.02 -8.90 -2.43
C TYR A 409 0.66 -9.60 -2.64
N ASN A 410 -0.37 -9.27 -1.85
CA ASN A 410 -1.70 -9.85 -1.94
C ASN A 410 -2.65 -9.10 -2.88
N LEU A 411 -2.28 -7.91 -3.36
CA LEU A 411 -3.19 -7.06 -4.13
C LEU A 411 -3.79 -7.80 -5.34
N LYS A 412 -2.94 -8.50 -6.11
CA LYS A 412 -3.37 -9.29 -7.29
C LYS A 412 -4.42 -10.36 -6.94
N SER A 413 -4.26 -11.02 -5.81
CA SER A 413 -5.16 -12.09 -5.36
C SER A 413 -6.45 -11.53 -4.79
N ILE A 414 -6.35 -10.46 -3.99
CA ILE A 414 -7.49 -9.86 -3.29
C ILE A 414 -8.41 -9.11 -4.25
N LEU A 415 -7.87 -8.34 -5.21
CA LEU A 415 -8.70 -7.57 -6.15
C LEU A 415 -9.68 -8.44 -6.96
N LYS A 416 -9.36 -9.72 -7.19
CA LYS A 416 -10.24 -10.65 -7.92
C LYS A 416 -11.51 -11.04 -7.14
N ASN A 417 -11.52 -10.84 -5.83
CA ASN A 417 -12.64 -11.21 -4.96
C ASN A 417 -13.69 -10.10 -4.84
N TYR A 418 -13.42 -8.93 -5.39
CA TYR A 418 -14.28 -7.74 -5.31
C TYR A 418 -14.72 -7.30 -6.71
N SER A 419 -15.82 -6.56 -6.80
CA SER A 419 -16.35 -6.04 -8.06
C SER A 419 -15.80 -4.64 -8.40
N ALA A 420 -15.51 -3.82 -7.38
CA ALA A 420 -14.97 -2.48 -7.56
C ALA A 420 -14.09 -2.03 -6.38
N ILE A 421 -13.29 -0.99 -6.65
CA ILE A 421 -12.42 -0.28 -5.71
C ILE A 421 -12.65 1.23 -5.77
N SER A 422 -12.36 1.93 -4.68
CA SER A 422 -12.48 3.38 -4.56
C SER A 422 -11.40 3.94 -3.64
N VAL A 423 -11.05 5.21 -3.84
CA VAL A 423 -10.21 5.98 -2.91
C VAL A 423 -10.99 6.48 -1.70
N ALA A 424 -12.34 6.54 -1.77
CA ALA A 424 -13.20 7.01 -0.69
C ALA A 424 -13.75 5.87 0.18
N GLY A 425 -13.76 6.07 1.49
CA GLY A 425 -14.53 5.30 2.46
C GLY A 425 -15.97 5.81 2.56
N PHE A 426 -16.91 4.92 2.89
CA PHE A 426 -18.34 5.21 2.92
C PHE A 426 -19.00 4.74 4.24
N LYS A 427 -19.71 5.65 4.92
CA LYS A 427 -20.37 5.40 6.24
C LYS A 427 -21.47 4.35 6.21
N ASP A 428 -22.33 4.41 5.19
CA ASP A 428 -23.56 3.61 5.12
C ASP A 428 -23.46 2.45 4.13
N LYS A 429 -22.23 2.07 3.75
CA LYS A 429 -21.94 1.12 2.66
C LYS A 429 -22.55 1.50 1.30
N GLY A 430 -23.14 2.69 1.17
CA GLY A 430 -23.72 3.24 -0.05
C GLY A 430 -22.74 4.15 -0.80
N LYS A 431 -22.98 4.33 -2.10
CA LYS A 431 -22.08 5.04 -3.04
C LYS A 431 -22.24 6.57 -3.05
N GLU A 432 -23.27 7.13 -2.42
CA GLU A 432 -23.57 8.55 -2.60
C GLU A 432 -22.40 9.44 -2.14
N ALA A 433 -22.18 10.57 -2.83
CA ALA A 433 -21.14 11.52 -2.45
C ALA A 433 -21.36 12.06 -1.03
N SER A 434 -22.61 12.15 -0.59
CA SER A 434 -23.04 12.47 0.78
C SER A 434 -22.61 11.43 1.82
N SER A 435 -22.36 10.18 1.42
CA SER A 435 -21.98 9.08 2.31
C SER A 435 -20.46 8.96 2.49
N ILE A 436 -19.65 9.75 1.77
CA ILE A 436 -18.18 9.74 1.92
C ILE A 436 -17.80 10.22 3.32
N ASP A 437 -16.97 9.44 4.00
CA ASP A 437 -16.50 9.76 5.35
C ASP A 437 -15.01 10.00 5.46
N SER A 438 -14.25 9.40 4.56
CA SER A 438 -12.80 9.34 4.63
C SER A 438 -12.23 9.15 3.23
N ILE A 439 -10.98 9.54 3.07
CA ILE A 439 -10.16 9.22 1.90
C ILE A 439 -9.10 8.22 2.35
N THR A 440 -8.81 7.24 1.52
CA THR A 440 -7.75 6.25 1.75
C THR A 440 -6.39 6.81 1.31
N PRO A 441 -5.27 6.38 1.93
CA PRO A 441 -3.92 6.74 1.52
C PRO A 441 -3.49 5.97 0.26
N THR A 442 -4.28 6.07 -0.80
CA THR A 442 -4.05 5.42 -2.09
C THR A 442 -4.59 6.31 -3.21
N LEU A 443 -3.84 6.44 -4.30
CA LEU A 443 -4.29 7.04 -5.55
C LEU A 443 -4.75 5.95 -6.50
N ILE A 444 -5.83 6.20 -7.21
CA ILE A 444 -6.31 5.35 -8.30
C ILE A 444 -6.52 6.23 -9.53
N TYR A 445 -5.80 5.92 -10.60
CA TYR A 445 -5.92 6.62 -11.87
C TYR A 445 -6.56 5.72 -12.92
N ASP A 446 -7.52 6.29 -13.66
CA ASP A 446 -8.12 5.67 -14.83
C ASP A 446 -7.45 6.24 -16.09
N ILE A 447 -6.64 5.43 -16.76
CA ILE A 447 -5.87 5.85 -17.93
C ILE A 447 -6.53 5.32 -19.20
N ASP A 448 -6.93 6.25 -20.06
CA ASP A 448 -7.48 6.00 -21.41
C ASP A 448 -6.77 6.96 -22.38
N SER A 449 -5.51 6.64 -22.73
CA SER A 449 -4.64 7.52 -23.52
C SER A 449 -3.99 6.80 -24.69
N SER A 450 -4.02 7.45 -25.86
CA SER A 450 -3.31 6.98 -27.06
C SER A 450 -1.81 7.27 -27.04
N LYS A 451 -1.34 8.10 -26.10
CA LYS A 451 0.05 8.60 -26.01
C LYS A 451 0.79 8.14 -24.76
N PHE A 452 0.09 7.50 -23.82
CA PHE A 452 0.67 7.06 -22.56
C PHE A 452 0.25 5.62 -22.29
N THR A 453 1.22 4.72 -22.37
CA THR A 453 1.05 3.27 -22.28
C THR A 453 1.28 2.75 -20.86
N ALA A 454 0.90 1.51 -20.60
CA ALA A 454 1.23 0.84 -19.34
C ALA A 454 2.75 0.75 -19.12
N ASN A 455 3.54 0.65 -20.19
CA ASN A 455 5.00 0.66 -20.11
C ASN A 455 5.55 2.04 -19.70
N ASP A 456 4.94 3.12 -20.18
CA ASP A 456 5.30 4.49 -19.77
C ASP A 456 5.01 4.71 -18.29
N ALA A 457 3.87 4.23 -17.80
CA ALA A 457 3.53 4.25 -16.38
C ALA A 457 4.54 3.46 -15.53
N GLN A 458 4.96 2.27 -15.98
CA GLN A 458 6.01 1.49 -15.31
C GLN A 458 7.33 2.26 -15.24
N ASN A 459 7.76 2.87 -16.35
CA ASN A 459 9.00 3.63 -16.42
C ASN A 459 8.94 4.89 -15.54
N LEU A 460 7.82 5.58 -15.52
CA LEU A 460 7.57 6.73 -14.66
C LEU A 460 7.77 6.36 -13.18
N LEU A 461 7.09 5.31 -12.71
CA LEU A 461 7.18 4.87 -11.32
C LEU A 461 8.58 4.37 -10.96
N LYS A 462 9.22 3.57 -11.82
CA LYS A 462 10.60 3.11 -11.62
C LYS A 462 11.59 4.27 -11.54
N SER A 463 11.46 5.27 -12.42
CA SER A 463 12.35 6.45 -12.43
C SER A 463 12.24 7.29 -11.16
N LYS A 464 11.06 7.31 -10.55
CA LYS A 464 10.80 7.99 -9.28
C LYS A 464 11.04 7.10 -8.05
N GLY A 465 11.33 5.81 -8.24
CA GLY A 465 11.48 4.84 -7.15
C GLY A 465 10.19 4.58 -6.35
N ILE A 466 9.02 4.79 -6.98
CA ILE A 466 7.70 4.71 -6.36
C ILE A 466 7.06 3.36 -6.67
N LYS A 467 6.40 2.78 -5.66
CA LYS A 467 5.60 1.58 -5.78
C LYS A 467 4.30 1.86 -6.54
N GLY A 468 3.89 0.93 -7.39
CA GLY A 468 2.55 1.00 -7.98
C GLY A 468 2.12 -0.30 -8.64
N PHE A 469 0.85 -0.33 -9.04
CA PHE A 469 0.22 -1.51 -9.61
C PHE A 469 -0.60 -1.12 -10.83
N ILE A 470 -0.53 -1.94 -11.87
CA ILE A 470 -1.22 -1.69 -13.13
C ILE A 470 -2.08 -2.91 -13.50
N TYR A 471 -3.31 -2.67 -13.95
CA TYR A 471 -4.13 -3.72 -14.55
C TYR A 471 -5.03 -3.18 -15.67
N PRO A 472 -5.31 -3.98 -16.72
CA PRO A 472 -6.15 -3.55 -17.83
C PRO A 472 -7.64 -3.47 -17.43
N THR A 473 -8.37 -2.51 -18.00
CA THR A 473 -9.79 -2.26 -17.64
C THR A 473 -10.79 -3.16 -18.33
N THR A 474 -10.40 -3.78 -19.46
CA THR A 474 -11.20 -4.71 -20.30
C THR A 474 -10.24 -5.62 -21.09
N TYR A 475 -10.72 -6.74 -21.64
CA TYR A 475 -9.98 -7.50 -22.68
C TYR A 475 -9.59 -6.53 -23.81
N GLN A 476 -8.32 -6.15 -23.88
CA GLN A 476 -7.79 -5.35 -24.98
C GLN A 476 -7.68 -6.27 -26.19
N ALA A 477 -8.33 -5.93 -27.30
CA ALA A 477 -8.07 -6.62 -28.56
C ALA A 477 -6.61 -6.33 -28.97
N PRO A 478 -5.88 -7.26 -29.59
CA PRO A 478 -4.51 -7.04 -30.05
C PRO A 478 -4.34 -5.79 -30.96
N ASP A 479 -5.44 -5.33 -31.56
CA ASP A 479 -5.47 -4.24 -32.55
C ASP A 479 -5.94 -2.89 -31.97
N THR A 480 -6.14 -2.78 -30.65
CA THR A 480 -6.62 -1.52 -30.05
C THR A 480 -5.49 -0.48 -29.99
N LYS A 481 -5.64 0.65 -30.70
CA LYS A 481 -4.67 1.76 -30.71
C LYS A 481 -4.52 2.51 -29.37
N VAL A 482 -5.39 2.23 -28.40
CA VAL A 482 -5.46 2.93 -27.11
C VAL A 482 -5.42 1.87 -26.02
N GLU A 483 -4.37 1.90 -25.21
CA GLU A 483 -4.27 1.08 -24.01
C GLU A 483 -5.14 1.70 -22.91
N LYS A 484 -6.00 0.87 -22.31
CA LYS A 484 -6.83 1.24 -21.16
C LYS A 484 -6.45 0.44 -19.94
N PHE A 485 -6.05 1.12 -18.88
CA PHE A 485 -5.57 0.49 -17.65
C PHE A 485 -5.86 1.35 -16.42
N LYS A 486 -5.90 0.70 -15.25
CA LYS A 486 -5.88 1.37 -13.95
C LYS A 486 -4.47 1.40 -13.40
N LEU A 487 -4.12 2.48 -12.73
CA LEU A 487 -2.87 2.65 -12.02
C LEU A 487 -3.16 2.95 -10.55
N ILE A 488 -2.69 2.09 -9.65
CA ILE A 488 -2.82 2.23 -8.19
C ILE A 488 -1.47 2.63 -7.61
N ILE A 489 -1.42 3.70 -6.84
CA ILE A 489 -0.21 4.19 -6.17
C ILE A 489 -0.51 4.39 -4.68
N PRO A 490 0.04 3.55 -3.78
CA PRO A 490 -0.07 3.77 -2.33
C PRO A 490 0.65 5.06 -1.91
N THR A 491 0.05 5.83 -0.99
CA THR A 491 0.63 7.04 -0.41
C THR A 491 0.86 6.90 1.09
N THR A 492 1.66 7.79 1.67
CA THR A 492 2.03 7.73 3.09
C THR A 492 0.87 8.13 3.98
N ASP A 493 0.22 9.24 3.63
CA ASP A 493 -0.89 9.83 4.39
C ASP A 493 -2.16 9.94 3.54
N ALA A 494 -3.30 10.06 4.20
CA ALA A 494 -4.58 10.34 3.55
C ALA A 494 -4.94 11.82 3.67
N PRO A 495 -5.35 12.50 2.58
CA PRO A 495 -5.88 13.86 2.67
C PRO A 495 -7.26 13.88 3.37
N SER A 496 -7.68 15.02 3.89
CA SER A 496 -9.08 15.18 4.29
C SER A 496 -10.00 15.32 3.07
N LEU A 497 -11.30 15.05 3.26
CA LEU A 497 -12.29 15.22 2.19
C LEU A 497 -12.34 16.66 1.66
N ASN A 498 -12.15 17.65 2.54
CA ASN A 498 -12.18 19.07 2.17
C ASN A 498 -10.95 19.52 1.35
N GLU A 499 -9.85 18.77 1.44
CA GLU A 499 -8.59 19.08 0.75
C GLU A 499 -8.45 18.29 -0.54
N TYR A 500 -9.21 17.20 -0.68
CA TYR A 500 -9.04 16.21 -1.73
C TYR A 500 -9.01 16.81 -3.14
N ASP A 501 -9.88 17.77 -3.44
CA ASP A 501 -9.95 18.39 -4.77
C ASP A 501 -8.68 19.18 -5.13
N GLU A 502 -8.05 19.86 -4.18
CA GLU A 502 -6.76 20.53 -4.41
C GLU A 502 -5.59 19.56 -4.34
N TYR A 503 -5.65 18.59 -3.42
CA TYR A 503 -4.67 17.53 -3.26
C TYR A 503 -4.52 16.70 -4.54
N ILE A 504 -5.62 16.22 -5.12
CA ILE A 504 -5.58 15.35 -6.29
C ILE A 504 -5.02 16.08 -7.51
N LYS A 505 -5.26 17.39 -7.65
CA LYS A 505 -4.65 18.22 -8.72
C LYS A 505 -3.15 18.34 -8.54
N GLU A 506 -2.70 18.66 -7.33
CA GLU A 506 -1.28 18.85 -7.03
C GLU A 506 -0.48 17.56 -7.20
N ILE A 507 -0.96 16.47 -6.63
CA ILE A 507 -0.25 15.19 -6.67
C ILE A 507 -0.20 14.61 -8.09
N THR A 508 -1.26 14.79 -8.87
CA THR A 508 -1.30 14.38 -10.28
C THR A 508 -0.32 15.18 -11.12
N ARG A 509 -0.13 16.47 -10.81
CA ARG A 509 0.89 17.32 -11.44
C ARG A 509 2.31 16.90 -11.06
N GLU A 510 2.55 16.59 -9.78
CA GLU A 510 3.85 16.11 -9.28
C GLU A 510 4.27 14.77 -9.91
N LEU A 511 3.30 13.88 -10.12
CA LEU A 511 3.48 12.62 -10.83
C LEU A 511 3.66 12.80 -12.35
N GLY A 512 3.36 13.99 -12.90
CA GLY A 512 3.42 14.24 -14.35
C GLY A 512 2.26 13.61 -15.12
N LEU A 513 1.13 13.34 -14.45
CA LEU A 513 -0.04 12.69 -15.01
C LEU A 513 -1.17 13.67 -15.40
N TYR A 514 -0.99 14.97 -15.15
CA TYR A 514 -2.06 15.97 -15.24
C TYR A 514 -2.71 16.06 -16.63
N ASP A 515 -1.92 15.98 -17.70
CA ASP A 515 -2.42 16.01 -19.08
C ASP A 515 -2.80 14.63 -19.64
N ILE A 516 -2.65 13.57 -18.82
CA ILE A 516 -2.89 12.17 -19.19
C ILE A 516 -4.24 11.70 -18.66
N VAL A 517 -4.58 12.06 -17.43
CA VAL A 517 -5.80 11.60 -16.74
C VAL A 517 -7.00 12.50 -17.03
N ASN A 518 -8.19 11.92 -17.09
CA ASN A 518 -9.41 12.70 -17.22
C ASN A 518 -9.83 13.25 -15.85
N ASN A 519 -9.99 14.58 -15.71
CA ASN A 519 -10.40 15.22 -14.45
C ASN A 519 -11.66 14.63 -13.82
N SER A 520 -12.63 14.18 -14.63
CA SER A 520 -13.86 13.53 -14.13
C SER A 520 -13.61 12.17 -13.45
N SER A 521 -12.48 11.53 -13.72
CA SER A 521 -12.07 10.28 -13.08
C SER A 521 -11.42 10.48 -11.71
N LEU A 522 -11.06 11.72 -11.37
CA LEU A 522 -10.35 12.06 -10.14
C LEU A 522 -11.28 12.38 -8.97
N HIS A 523 -12.58 12.51 -9.19
CA HIS A 523 -13.56 12.82 -8.15
C HIS A 523 -13.58 11.75 -7.05
N PRO A 524 -13.64 12.08 -5.75
CA PRO A 524 -13.46 11.09 -4.67
C PRO A 524 -14.56 10.02 -4.65
N SER A 525 -15.78 10.34 -5.11
CA SER A 525 -16.88 9.36 -5.23
C SER A 525 -16.73 8.38 -6.41
N LYS A 526 -15.70 8.54 -7.25
CA LYS A 526 -15.49 7.68 -8.40
C LYS A 526 -14.96 6.33 -7.94
N PHE A 527 -15.62 5.27 -8.38
CA PHE A 527 -15.11 3.91 -8.25
C PHE A 527 -14.57 3.38 -9.58
N HIS A 528 -13.76 2.33 -9.46
CA HIS A 528 -13.12 1.62 -10.56
C HIS A 528 -13.40 0.13 -10.44
N TYR A 529 -13.79 -0.52 -11.56
CA TYR A 529 -13.96 -1.97 -11.57
C TYR A 529 -12.61 -2.68 -11.37
N THR A 530 -12.65 -3.82 -10.69
CA THR A 530 -11.50 -4.71 -10.47
C THR A 530 -11.06 -5.40 -11.79
N PRO A 531 -9.86 -6.01 -11.84
CA PRO A 531 -9.37 -6.67 -13.05
C PRO A 531 -10.29 -7.80 -13.52
N VAL A 532 -10.53 -7.92 -14.84
CA VAL A 532 -11.33 -9.03 -15.38
C VAL A 532 -10.62 -10.38 -15.19
N PRO A 533 -11.35 -11.51 -15.01
CA PRO A 533 -10.75 -12.83 -14.86
C PRO A 533 -9.76 -13.15 -16.00
N GLY A 534 -8.55 -13.58 -15.63
CA GLY A 534 -7.46 -13.85 -16.57
C GLY A 534 -6.53 -12.66 -16.86
N SER A 535 -6.89 -11.43 -16.45
CA SER A 535 -5.99 -10.27 -16.60
C SER A 535 -4.82 -10.31 -15.64
N GLU A 536 -3.65 -9.92 -16.15
CA GLU A 536 -2.45 -9.76 -15.32
C GLU A 536 -2.48 -8.42 -14.57
N VAL A 537 -2.19 -8.48 -13.27
CA VAL A 537 -1.86 -7.31 -12.46
C VAL A 537 -0.34 -7.22 -12.40
N ILE A 538 0.21 -6.13 -12.91
CA ILE A 538 1.64 -5.84 -12.91
C ILE A 538 1.98 -5.10 -11.63
N SER A 539 2.95 -5.61 -10.87
CA SER A 539 3.49 -4.97 -9.67
C SER A 539 4.81 -4.28 -9.98
N ILE A 540 4.96 -3.04 -9.51
CA ILE A 540 6.16 -2.23 -9.70
C ILE A 540 6.80 -2.01 -8.34
N GLY A 541 8.04 -2.48 -8.19
CA GLY A 541 8.83 -2.28 -6.98
C GLY A 541 9.19 -0.82 -6.75
N GLY A 542 9.27 -0.42 -5.50
CA GLY A 542 9.55 0.96 -5.07
C GLY A 542 9.04 1.20 -3.65
N LYS A 543 9.19 2.42 -3.16
CA LYS A 543 8.67 2.84 -1.86
C LYS A 543 7.23 3.38 -1.99
N THR A 544 6.47 3.34 -0.90
CA THR A 544 5.21 4.10 -0.79
C THR A 544 5.47 5.58 -1.10
N PHE A 545 4.56 6.22 -1.85
CA PHE A 545 4.77 7.59 -2.26
C PHE A 545 4.59 8.56 -1.09
N ASP A 546 5.62 9.36 -0.82
CA ASP A 546 5.55 10.44 0.17
C ASP A 546 4.76 11.61 -0.42
N ASN A 547 3.57 11.83 0.13
CA ASN A 547 2.62 12.84 -0.31
C ASN A 547 2.43 13.97 0.72
N THR A 548 3.28 14.06 1.75
CA THR A 548 3.15 15.04 2.83
C THR A 548 3.13 16.47 2.28
N ARG A 549 4.03 16.77 1.33
CA ARG A 549 4.08 18.09 0.67
C ARG A 549 2.78 18.43 -0.08
N ALA A 550 2.21 17.47 -0.80
CA ALA A 550 1.00 17.68 -1.58
C ALA A 550 -0.22 17.93 -0.67
N ILE A 551 -0.30 17.24 0.47
CA ILE A 551 -1.32 17.51 1.50
C ILE A 551 -1.13 18.91 2.06
N GLU A 552 0.07 19.28 2.49
CA GLU A 552 0.34 20.62 3.05
C GLU A 552 -0.04 21.75 2.09
N ASP A 553 0.32 21.61 0.81
CA ASP A 553 0.00 22.60 -0.21
C ASP A 553 -1.52 22.62 -0.50
N ALA A 554 -2.22 21.48 -0.49
CA ALA A 554 -3.67 21.41 -0.64
C ALA A 554 -4.42 22.04 0.54
N SER A 555 -4.04 21.71 1.78
CA SER A 555 -4.56 22.33 3.00
C SER A 555 -4.45 23.85 2.92
N LEU A 556 -3.29 24.35 2.47
CA LEU A 556 -3.06 25.79 2.36
C LEU A 556 -4.02 26.46 1.36
N LYS A 557 -4.24 25.83 0.21
CA LYS A 557 -5.15 26.37 -0.81
C LYS A 557 -6.60 26.34 -0.35
N THR A 558 -7.03 25.26 0.29
CA THR A 558 -8.38 25.13 0.84
C THR A 558 -8.62 26.20 1.90
N ASP A 559 -7.68 26.40 2.82
CA ASP A 559 -7.79 27.44 3.84
C ASP A 559 -7.95 28.84 3.21
N ILE A 560 -7.13 29.19 2.22
CA ILE A 560 -7.18 30.50 1.55
C ILE A 560 -8.47 30.67 0.74
N ASN A 561 -8.94 29.64 0.04
CA ASN A 561 -10.17 29.73 -0.75
C ASN A 561 -11.43 29.87 0.12
N ASN A 562 -11.40 29.35 1.35
CA ASN A 562 -12.50 29.45 2.31
C ASN A 562 -12.48 30.75 3.13
N MET A 563 -11.45 31.60 2.98
CA MET A 563 -11.37 32.87 3.71
C MET A 563 -12.34 33.92 3.17
N ASP A 564 -13.15 34.51 4.06
CA ASP A 564 -13.82 35.78 3.80
C ASP A 564 -12.89 36.95 4.16
N ILE A 565 -12.32 37.57 3.14
CA ILE A 565 -11.41 38.71 3.27
C ILE A 565 -12.09 39.87 4.01
N LYS A 566 -13.40 40.07 3.85
CA LYS A 566 -14.12 41.18 4.50
C LYS A 566 -14.23 40.94 6.01
N ALA A 567 -14.55 39.71 6.43
CA ALA A 567 -14.62 39.33 7.84
C ALA A 567 -13.27 39.54 8.55
N ILE A 568 -12.16 39.20 7.88
CA ILE A 568 -10.79 39.43 8.34
C ILE A 568 -10.53 40.91 8.68
N TYR A 569 -10.88 41.84 7.78
CA TYR A 569 -10.66 43.26 8.02
C TYR A 569 -11.54 43.80 9.15
N GLU A 570 -12.77 43.32 9.28
CA GLU A 570 -13.66 43.71 10.39
C GLU A 570 -13.11 43.24 11.75
N ASP A 571 -12.61 42.00 11.84
CA ASP A 571 -11.96 41.46 13.02
C ASP A 571 -10.68 42.21 13.39
N LEU A 572 -9.87 42.60 12.39
CA LEU A 572 -8.69 43.44 12.59
C LEU A 572 -9.04 44.78 13.26
N GLN A 573 -10.11 45.45 12.82
CA GLN A 573 -10.54 46.72 13.41
C GLN A 573 -11.00 46.55 14.86
N ASN A 574 -11.73 45.47 15.15
CA ASN A 574 -12.13 45.13 16.51
C ASN A 574 -10.93 44.82 17.41
N LEU A 575 -9.92 44.13 16.87
CA LEU A 575 -8.67 43.86 17.56
C LEU A 575 -7.93 45.16 17.91
N ARG A 576 -7.82 46.11 16.97
CA ARG A 576 -7.19 47.41 17.24
C ARG A 576 -7.93 48.22 18.31
N LYS A 577 -9.27 48.19 18.32
CA LYS A 577 -10.08 48.80 19.40
C LYS A 577 -9.78 48.14 20.75
N TYR A 578 -9.66 46.82 20.77
CA TYR A 578 -9.26 46.07 21.98
C TYR A 578 -7.86 46.49 22.45
N GLU A 579 -6.86 46.56 21.57
CA GLU A 579 -5.51 47.00 21.92
C GLU A 579 -5.50 48.41 22.51
N LEU A 580 -6.18 49.36 21.87
CA LEU A 580 -6.31 50.74 22.35
C LEU A 580 -7.00 50.80 23.72
N GLY A 581 -8.00 49.94 23.96
CA GLY A 581 -8.67 49.83 25.26
C GLY A 581 -7.75 49.31 26.38
N HIS A 582 -6.68 48.58 26.04
CA HIS A 582 -5.70 48.04 26.98
C HIS A 582 -4.40 48.86 27.03
N GLU A 583 -4.31 49.96 26.27
CA GLU A 583 -3.13 50.83 26.27
C GLU A 583 -2.80 51.27 27.71
N PRO A 584 -1.55 51.15 28.16
CA PRO A 584 -1.18 51.52 29.52
C PRO A 584 -1.51 52.98 29.78
N LYS A 585 -2.38 53.24 30.75
CA LYS A 585 -2.71 54.59 31.19
C LYS A 585 -1.55 55.19 31.96
N ASP A 586 -1.39 56.50 31.83
CA ASP A 586 -0.45 57.26 32.64
C ASP A 586 -0.82 57.12 34.13
N THR A 587 0.13 56.71 34.97
CA THR A 587 -0.06 56.56 36.43
C THR A 587 0.94 57.40 37.20
N ASN A 588 0.63 57.73 38.45
CA ASN A 588 1.53 58.55 39.27
C ASN A 588 2.71 57.76 39.85
N SER A 589 3.01 56.55 39.36
CA SER A 589 4.04 55.65 39.92
C SER A 589 5.30 55.49 39.07
N HIS A 590 5.24 55.75 37.76
CA HIS A 590 6.35 55.47 36.83
C HIS A 590 6.59 56.62 35.84
N ILE A 591 7.86 56.89 35.51
CA ILE A 591 8.26 57.97 34.58
C ILE A 591 8.11 57.57 33.10
N LYS A 592 8.09 56.27 32.83
CA LYS A 592 8.01 55.69 31.49
C LYS A 592 6.90 54.65 31.44
N ARG A 593 6.26 54.52 30.29
CA ARG A 593 5.35 53.42 29.97
C ARG A 593 5.66 52.82 28.59
N ALA A 594 5.26 51.58 28.38
CA ALA A 594 5.21 51.01 27.04
C ALA A 594 3.98 51.57 26.31
N SER A 595 4.08 51.75 25.00
CA SER A 595 2.91 51.96 24.15
C SER A 595 2.63 50.70 23.35
N TYR A 596 1.47 50.08 23.57
CA TYR A 596 1.06 48.86 22.86
C TYR A 596 0.77 49.18 21.40
N GLN A 597 0.19 50.35 21.13
CA GLN A 597 0.06 50.88 19.77
C GLN A 597 1.43 51.03 19.07
N ALA A 598 2.45 51.53 19.78
CA ALA A 598 3.79 51.63 19.23
C ALA A 598 4.42 50.24 18.99
N ILE A 599 4.21 49.28 19.90
CA ILE A 599 4.64 47.88 19.69
C ILE A 599 4.01 47.33 18.41
N SER A 600 2.69 47.47 18.25
CA SER A 600 1.94 46.96 17.10
C SER A 600 2.28 47.64 15.77
N SER A 601 2.68 48.91 15.79
CA SER A 601 3.01 49.66 14.57
C SER A 601 4.50 49.64 14.19
N LYS A 602 5.41 49.42 15.15
CA LYS A 602 6.86 49.53 14.92
C LYS A 602 7.57 48.19 14.79
N ILE A 603 7.15 47.16 15.54
CA ILE A 603 7.79 45.84 15.45
C ILE A 603 7.13 45.05 14.33
N PRO A 604 7.87 44.55 13.32
CA PRO A 604 7.29 43.74 12.27
C PRO A 604 6.75 42.41 12.82
N ILE A 605 5.47 42.11 12.60
CA ILE A 605 4.86 40.84 13.05
C ILE A 605 5.57 39.64 12.42
N LYS A 606 6.06 39.79 11.19
CA LYS A 606 6.82 38.76 10.49
C LYS A 606 8.12 38.43 11.23
N GLU A 607 8.89 39.44 11.62
CA GLU A 607 10.14 39.25 12.39
C GLU A 607 9.85 38.57 13.74
N LEU A 608 8.72 38.87 14.39
CA LEU A 608 8.31 38.21 15.63
C LEU A 608 7.99 36.73 15.43
N ILE A 609 7.22 36.38 14.39
CA ILE A 609 6.89 34.99 14.10
C ILE A 609 8.16 34.20 13.79
N GLU A 610 9.03 34.72 12.92
CA GLU A 610 10.32 34.10 12.58
C GLU A 610 11.26 33.97 13.80
N TYR A 611 11.24 34.93 14.73
CA TYR A 611 12.02 34.85 15.96
C TYR A 611 11.55 33.71 16.87
N PHE A 612 10.24 33.61 17.12
CA PHE A 612 9.69 32.56 17.97
C PHE A 612 9.66 31.20 17.29
N ASP A 613 9.65 31.16 15.97
CA ASP A 613 9.63 29.96 15.15
C ASP A 613 10.64 30.05 13.99
N GLU A 614 11.86 29.59 14.25
CA GLU A 614 12.97 29.68 13.29
C GLU A 614 12.77 28.78 12.06
N SER A 615 11.84 27.84 12.09
CA SER A 615 11.49 27.02 10.93
C SER A 615 10.52 27.70 9.97
N THR A 616 10.16 28.96 10.23
CA THR A 616 9.18 29.70 9.42
C THR A 616 9.69 29.92 8.00
N MET A 617 8.91 29.44 7.03
CA MET A 617 9.14 29.62 5.60
C MET A 617 8.06 30.52 4.99
N VAL A 618 8.46 31.38 4.04
CA VAL A 618 7.53 32.26 3.32
C VAL A 618 7.14 31.61 1.98
N LYS A 619 5.85 31.25 1.83
CA LYS A 619 5.26 30.81 0.57
C LYS A 619 4.40 31.93 -0.02
N LYS A 620 4.47 32.15 -1.34
CA LYS A 620 3.56 33.06 -2.05
C LYS A 620 2.42 32.26 -2.68
N TYR A 621 1.19 32.72 -2.47
CA TYR A 621 0.01 32.14 -3.11
C TYR A 621 -0.92 33.27 -3.58
N LYS A 622 -1.19 33.32 -4.90
CA LYS A 622 -1.81 34.49 -5.55
C LYS A 622 -1.05 35.77 -5.13
N ASP A 623 -1.76 36.77 -4.62
CA ASP A 623 -1.19 38.03 -4.14
C ASP A 623 -0.85 38.00 -2.64
N HIS A 624 -0.84 36.82 -2.01
CA HIS A 624 -0.76 36.67 -0.55
C HIS A 624 0.55 35.98 -0.13
N GLN A 625 1.07 36.37 1.04
CA GLN A 625 2.24 35.76 1.66
C GLN A 625 1.80 34.91 2.85
N ILE A 626 2.27 33.66 2.88
CA ILE A 626 1.97 32.71 3.94
C ILE A 626 3.26 32.40 4.67
N LEU A 627 3.23 32.57 6.00
CA LEU A 627 4.29 32.16 6.90
C LEU A 627 3.93 30.78 7.46
N SER A 628 4.74 29.76 7.20
CA SER A 628 4.50 28.39 7.65
C SER A 628 5.68 27.88 8.46
N GLY A 629 5.45 27.48 9.71
CA GLY A 629 6.45 26.87 10.58
C GLY A 629 5.82 25.91 11.59
N ASN A 630 6.60 25.47 12.58
CA ASN A 630 6.15 24.56 13.64
C ASN A 630 5.03 25.15 14.51
N SER A 631 4.96 26.48 14.63
CA SER A 631 3.93 27.23 15.37
C SER A 631 2.61 27.32 14.62
N GLY A 632 2.59 26.91 13.34
CA GLY A 632 1.42 26.91 12.49
C GLY A 632 1.58 27.75 11.23
N ARG A 633 0.45 27.98 10.57
CA ARG A 633 0.37 28.75 9.33
C ARG A 633 -0.28 30.10 9.59
N TYR A 634 0.25 31.12 8.94
CA TYR A 634 -0.24 32.50 9.05
C TYR A 634 -0.37 33.15 7.68
N LEU A 635 -1.51 33.80 7.41
CA LEU A 635 -1.63 34.77 6.34
C LEU A 635 -0.99 36.09 6.80
N TYR A 636 0.10 36.49 6.15
CA TYR A 636 0.79 37.74 6.44
C TYR A 636 0.16 38.90 5.66
N LEU A 637 -0.27 39.93 6.39
CA LEU A 637 -0.84 41.17 5.88
C LEU A 637 0.19 42.29 6.08
N PRO A 638 1.09 42.53 5.11
CA PRO A 638 2.22 43.43 5.28
C PRO A 638 1.82 44.89 5.48
N GLU A 639 0.81 45.37 4.75
CA GLU A 639 0.32 46.75 4.84
C GLU A 639 -0.20 47.09 6.24
N GLU A 640 -0.83 46.11 6.89
CA GLU A 640 -1.42 46.28 8.21
C GLU A 640 -0.51 45.84 9.36
N ASN A 641 0.69 45.34 9.03
CA ASN A 641 1.63 44.72 9.97
C ASN A 641 0.96 43.66 10.88
N THR A 642 0.10 42.82 10.31
CA THR A 642 -0.61 41.76 11.05
C THR A 642 -0.51 40.40 10.38
N ALA A 643 -0.86 39.36 11.13
CA ALA A 643 -0.86 37.98 10.66
C ALA A 643 -2.13 37.28 11.12
N TYR A 644 -2.89 36.67 10.21
CA TYR A 644 -4.03 35.84 10.57
C TYR A 644 -3.58 34.38 10.72
N SER A 645 -3.82 33.78 11.89
CA SER A 645 -3.46 32.39 12.16
C SER A 645 -4.59 31.44 11.76
N PHE A 646 -4.30 30.54 10.82
CA PHE A 646 -5.25 29.50 10.41
C PHE A 646 -5.55 28.52 11.56
N ASN A 647 -4.52 28.17 12.34
CA ASN A 647 -4.67 27.21 13.44
C ASN A 647 -5.52 27.74 14.60
N GLN A 648 -5.42 29.05 14.89
CA GLN A 648 -6.12 29.68 16.01
C GLN A 648 -7.37 30.44 15.58
N ASN A 649 -7.64 30.50 14.27
CA ASN A 649 -8.74 31.24 13.66
C ASN A 649 -8.85 32.68 14.20
N ARG A 650 -7.73 33.43 14.22
CA ARG A 650 -7.69 34.81 14.72
C ARG A 650 -6.53 35.64 14.18
N HIS A 651 -6.69 36.96 14.26
CA HIS A 651 -5.65 37.94 13.95
C HIS A 651 -4.62 38.11 15.08
N TYR A 652 -3.37 38.27 14.68
CA TYR A 652 -2.25 38.69 15.52
C TYR A 652 -1.69 40.02 15.03
N THR A 653 -1.67 40.97 15.95
CA THR A 653 -0.78 42.13 15.91
C THR A 653 0.50 41.79 16.69
N PRO A 654 1.58 42.57 16.53
CA PRO A 654 2.82 42.38 17.30
C PRO A 654 2.60 42.33 18.82
N TYR A 655 1.77 43.23 19.37
CA TYR A 655 1.47 43.23 20.81
C TYR A 655 0.75 41.95 21.24
N ILE A 656 -0.33 41.56 20.54
CA ILE A 656 -1.11 40.38 20.90
C ILE A 656 -0.26 39.11 20.77
N TYR A 657 0.57 39.03 19.74
CA TYR A 657 1.48 37.90 19.54
C TYR A 657 2.50 37.79 20.69
N ILE A 658 3.15 38.90 21.06
CA ILE A 658 4.07 38.93 22.20
C ILE A 658 3.34 38.52 23.48
N ARG A 659 2.18 39.13 23.78
CA ARG A 659 1.38 38.79 24.97
C ARG A 659 1.12 37.30 25.06
N ASP A 660 0.63 36.71 23.99
CA ASP A 660 0.24 35.30 23.99
C ASP A 660 1.45 34.37 24.13
N LYS A 661 2.64 34.78 23.68
CA LYS A 661 3.90 34.07 23.93
C LYS A 661 4.32 34.15 25.40
N PHE A 662 4.12 35.28 26.06
CA PHE A 662 4.32 35.41 27.50
C PHE A 662 3.30 34.56 28.29
N ASP A 663 2.04 34.53 27.88
CA ASP A 663 1.02 33.66 28.48
C ASP A 663 1.33 32.17 28.27
N GLU A 664 1.84 31.79 27.10
CA GLU A 664 2.34 30.44 26.81
C GLU A 664 3.50 30.05 27.74
N ALA A 665 4.51 30.92 27.86
CA ALA A 665 5.65 30.72 28.75
C ALA A 665 5.19 30.57 30.21
N ALA A 666 4.27 31.41 30.66
CA ALA A 666 3.73 31.35 32.00
C ALA A 666 3.00 30.04 32.30
N ARG A 667 2.17 29.56 31.37
CA ARG A 667 1.49 28.26 31.50
C ARG A 667 2.50 27.12 31.61
N LYS A 668 3.51 27.09 30.72
CA LYS A 668 4.57 26.08 30.72
C LYS A 668 5.37 26.10 32.02
N ILE A 669 5.66 27.29 32.55
CA ILE A 669 6.30 27.46 33.85
C ILE A 669 5.43 26.91 34.98
N LYS A 670 4.14 27.26 35.03
CA LYS A 670 3.19 26.77 36.04
C LYS A 670 3.04 25.24 36.01
N THR A 671 3.18 24.62 34.84
CA THR A 671 3.09 23.16 34.66
C THR A 671 4.45 22.43 34.75
N GLY A 672 5.55 23.13 35.07
CA GLY A 672 6.86 22.53 35.34
C GLY A 672 7.78 22.34 34.12
N PHE A 673 7.42 22.84 32.94
CA PHE A 673 8.22 22.76 31.71
C PHE A 673 9.21 23.92 31.59
N LEU A 674 10.23 23.95 32.44
CA LEU A 674 11.14 25.11 32.60
C LEU A 674 12.16 25.29 31.46
N ASN A 675 12.41 24.25 30.65
CA ASN A 675 13.44 24.24 29.59
C ASN A 675 12.89 24.49 28.18
N ASP A 676 11.64 24.93 28.06
CA ASP A 676 10.97 25.16 26.78
C ASP A 676 11.58 26.31 25.98
N ASP A 677 11.56 26.19 24.65
CA ASP A 677 12.13 27.17 23.72
C ASP A 677 11.51 28.57 23.87
N VAL A 678 10.19 28.66 24.10
CA VAL A 678 9.52 29.96 24.26
C VAL A 678 10.04 30.73 25.47
N ILE A 679 10.36 30.02 26.56
CA ILE A 679 10.89 30.61 27.80
C ILE A 679 12.30 31.13 27.56
N LYS A 680 13.13 30.35 26.87
CA LYS A 680 14.50 30.74 26.49
C LYS A 680 14.50 31.98 25.61
N LYS A 681 13.62 32.01 24.60
CA LYS A 681 13.49 33.13 23.65
C LYS A 681 12.95 34.41 24.28
N ILE A 682 12.11 34.32 25.30
CA ILE A 682 11.69 35.50 26.09
C ILE A 682 12.84 36.03 26.96
N GLY A 683 13.73 35.14 27.43
CA GLY A 683 14.93 35.53 28.16
C GLY A 683 14.66 36.07 29.57
N LEU A 684 13.78 35.41 30.32
CA LEU A 684 13.50 35.72 31.74
C LEU A 684 14.73 35.40 32.61
N LYS A 685 15.13 36.31 33.50
CA LYS A 685 16.19 36.06 34.49
C LYS A 685 15.66 35.25 35.67
N GLN A 686 16.55 34.53 36.37
CA GLN A 686 16.21 33.72 37.54
C GLN A 686 15.43 34.49 38.62
N ASN A 687 15.78 35.75 38.86
CA ASN A 687 15.14 36.63 39.84
C ASN A 687 13.85 37.30 39.35
N GLU A 688 13.53 37.20 38.06
CA GLU A 688 12.30 37.71 37.45
C GLU A 688 11.17 36.66 37.49
N TYR A 689 11.54 35.40 37.75
CA TYR A 689 10.65 34.25 37.74
C TYR A 689 9.51 34.33 38.76
N GLU A 690 9.82 34.63 40.04
CA GLU A 690 8.81 34.67 41.10
C GLU A 690 7.80 35.82 40.92
N GLY A 691 8.25 36.96 40.37
CA GLY A 691 7.39 38.10 40.05
C GLY A 691 6.58 37.87 38.78
N PHE A 692 7.17 37.22 37.78
CA PHE A 692 6.51 36.94 36.51
C PHE A 692 5.34 35.97 36.68
N VAL A 693 5.51 34.89 37.44
CA VAL A 693 4.44 33.88 37.66
C VAL A 693 3.28 34.43 38.49
N LYS A 694 3.53 35.39 39.40
CA LYS A 694 2.53 36.01 40.28
C LYS A 694 1.82 37.22 39.67
N GLY A 695 2.43 37.94 38.73
CA GLY A 695 1.98 39.25 38.24
C GLY A 695 1.15 39.26 36.95
N ILE A 696 0.87 38.09 36.34
CA ILE A 696 0.21 38.01 35.02
C ILE A 696 -1.24 38.51 35.05
N ASP A 697 -1.94 38.41 36.18
CA ASP A 697 -3.34 38.85 36.30
C ASP A 697 -3.48 40.38 36.35
N TYR A 698 -2.38 41.13 36.45
CA TYR A 698 -2.37 42.59 36.45
C TYR A 698 -1.58 43.12 35.25
N HIS A 699 -2.30 43.53 34.19
CA HIS A 699 -1.75 44.11 32.95
C HIS A 699 -0.68 45.22 33.14
N LEU A 700 -0.59 45.82 34.32
CA LEU A 700 0.37 46.86 34.68
C LEU A 700 1.82 46.34 34.83
N ASP A 701 2.05 45.17 35.41
CA ASP A 701 3.41 44.62 35.63
C ASP A 701 4.00 43.96 34.38
N ILE A 702 3.12 43.50 33.47
CA ILE A 702 3.47 42.92 32.17
C ILE A 702 4.26 43.90 31.28
N ASN A 703 4.01 45.22 31.40
CA ASN A 703 4.75 46.26 30.68
C ASN A 703 6.27 46.16 30.85
N ARG A 704 6.70 45.87 32.08
CA ARG A 704 8.12 45.75 32.42
C ARG A 704 8.76 44.59 31.67
N TYR A 705 8.05 43.48 31.54
CA TYR A 705 8.55 42.27 30.88
C TYR A 705 8.60 42.42 29.36
N TYR A 706 7.62 43.08 28.74
CA TYR A 706 7.68 43.39 27.29
C TYR A 706 8.86 44.30 26.96
N LEU A 707 9.04 45.39 27.72
CA LEU A 707 10.18 46.29 27.51
C LEU A 707 11.52 45.58 27.77
N ALA A 708 11.58 44.69 28.76
CA ALA A 708 12.77 43.90 29.04
C ALA A 708 13.11 42.95 27.88
N PHE A 709 12.12 42.25 27.33
CA PHE A 709 12.27 41.41 26.15
C PHE A 709 12.77 42.23 24.95
N ILE A 710 12.08 43.30 24.60
CA ILE A 710 12.44 44.17 23.45
C ILE A 710 13.85 44.73 23.60
N ASN A 711 14.25 45.14 24.81
CA ASN A 711 15.59 45.70 25.06
C ASN A 711 16.70 44.63 25.02
N ARG A 712 16.40 43.37 25.35
CA ARG A 712 17.38 42.26 25.37
C ARG A 712 17.53 41.60 24.00
N THR A 713 16.48 41.57 23.21
CA THR A 713 16.48 40.94 21.89
C THR A 713 17.09 41.88 20.87
N GLU A 714 18.25 41.52 20.32
CA GLU A 714 19.04 42.36 19.41
C GLU A 714 18.22 42.90 18.22
N ASN A 715 17.41 42.03 17.62
CA ASN A 715 16.54 42.38 16.48
C ASN A 715 15.50 43.46 16.81
N PHE A 716 15.00 43.50 18.04
CA PHE A 716 13.90 44.39 18.46
C PHE A 716 14.36 45.62 19.24
N LYS A 717 15.57 45.61 19.78
CA LYS A 717 16.14 46.70 20.59
C LYS A 717 16.11 48.05 19.88
N LYS A 718 16.26 48.06 18.55
CA LYS A 718 16.19 49.26 17.70
C LYS A 718 14.86 50.02 17.80
N TYR A 719 13.76 49.34 18.16
CA TYR A 719 12.44 49.96 18.28
C TYR A 719 12.14 50.51 19.69
N LEU A 720 13.03 50.29 20.65
CA LEU A 720 12.77 50.62 22.06
C LEU A 720 12.47 52.11 22.28
N SER A 721 13.15 53.01 21.57
CA SER A 721 12.93 54.46 21.69
C SER A 721 11.56 54.90 21.18
N ASP A 722 10.99 54.21 20.19
CA ASP A 722 9.67 54.51 19.66
C ASP A 722 8.54 53.98 20.55
N ILE A 723 8.83 52.89 21.26
CA ILE A 723 7.88 52.16 22.11
C ILE A 723 7.79 52.76 23.51
N VAL A 724 8.92 53.19 24.07
CA VAL A 724 8.98 53.78 25.40
C VAL A 724 8.50 55.22 25.34
N ARG A 725 7.38 55.51 26.01
CA ARG A 725 6.82 56.85 26.13
C ARG A 725 7.04 57.42 27.52
N ILE A 726 7.30 58.72 27.59
CA ILE A 726 7.37 59.46 28.85
C ILE A 726 5.94 59.63 29.38
N ASN A 727 5.75 59.32 30.65
CA ASN A 727 4.48 59.52 31.35
C ASN A 727 4.42 60.97 31.86
N TYR A 728 4.13 61.91 30.97
CA TYR A 728 4.10 63.33 31.33
C TYR A 728 2.98 63.62 32.32
N GLN A 729 1.80 62.99 32.21
CA GLN A 729 0.68 63.30 33.11
C GLN A 729 1.02 62.91 34.55
N GLY A 730 1.55 61.70 34.77
CA GLY A 730 1.98 61.24 36.08
C GLY A 730 3.18 62.03 36.62
N LEU A 731 4.10 62.43 35.75
CA LEU A 731 5.24 63.27 36.13
C LEU A 731 4.78 64.67 36.56
N ILE A 732 3.91 65.31 35.78
CA ILE A 732 3.36 66.63 36.09
C ILE A 732 2.54 66.57 37.38
N TYR A 733 1.69 65.55 37.54
CA TYR A 733 0.93 65.35 38.79
C TYR A 733 1.86 65.26 40.01
N ASN A 734 2.91 64.43 39.92
CA ASN A 734 3.84 64.26 41.04
C ASN A 734 4.66 65.54 41.30
N ILE A 735 5.07 66.27 40.25
CA ILE A 735 5.74 67.57 40.40
C ILE A 735 4.81 68.53 41.14
N LYS A 736 3.54 68.68 40.73
CA LYS A 736 2.56 69.55 41.39
C LYS A 736 2.22 69.10 42.82
N THR A 737 2.27 67.79 43.08
CA THR A 737 1.93 67.22 44.39
C THR A 737 3.05 67.41 45.41
N TYR A 738 4.30 67.23 44.99
CA TYR A 738 5.43 67.19 45.91
C TYR A 738 6.24 68.49 45.93
N MET A 739 6.26 69.26 44.84
CA MET A 739 7.04 70.50 44.71
C MET A 739 6.12 71.72 44.63
N LYS A 740 6.45 72.78 45.36
CA LYS A 740 5.76 74.08 45.26
C LYS A 740 6.20 74.89 44.04
N ASP A 741 7.48 74.83 43.74
CA ASP A 741 8.15 75.55 42.67
C ASP A 741 9.42 74.81 42.25
N TRP A 742 10.18 75.39 41.31
CA TRP A 742 11.40 74.79 40.79
C TRP A 742 12.63 74.93 41.72
N GLN A 743 12.52 75.70 42.81
CA GLN A 743 13.53 75.91 43.84
C GLN A 743 13.24 75.09 45.13
N ASP A 744 12.06 74.46 45.24
CA ASP A 744 11.64 73.65 46.38
C ASP A 744 12.41 72.33 46.48
N MET A 745 13.62 72.41 47.04
CA MET A 745 14.49 71.26 47.25
C MET A 745 13.93 70.24 48.26
N GLN A 746 13.10 70.68 49.22
CA GLN A 746 12.44 69.76 50.16
C GLN A 746 11.36 68.95 49.45
N GLY A 747 10.56 69.60 48.61
CA GLY A 747 9.58 68.96 47.74
C GLY A 747 10.21 68.03 46.72
N PHE A 748 11.34 68.44 46.13
CA PHE A 748 12.11 67.60 45.23
C PHE A 748 12.62 66.33 45.92
N ASN A 749 13.06 66.40 47.18
CA ASN A 749 13.44 65.20 47.94
C ASN A 749 12.26 64.23 48.13
N LYS A 750 11.05 64.74 48.39
CA LYS A 750 9.83 63.90 48.42
C LYS A 750 9.50 63.29 47.06
N LEU A 751 9.76 64.03 45.96
CA LEU A 751 9.63 63.50 44.60
C LEU A 751 10.63 62.36 44.34
N LYS A 752 11.86 62.44 44.88
CA LYS A 752 12.85 61.34 44.80
C LYS A 752 12.37 60.10 45.52
N GLU A 753 11.86 60.27 46.74
CA GLU A 753 11.29 59.19 47.54
C GLU A 753 10.12 58.52 46.81
N ARG A 754 9.24 59.32 46.19
CA ARG A 754 8.11 58.82 45.41
C ARG A 754 8.54 57.88 44.28
N TYR A 755 9.56 58.25 43.51
CA TYR A 755 10.07 57.44 42.41
C TYR A 755 11.10 56.38 42.83
N LYS A 756 11.47 56.34 44.11
CA LYS A 756 12.42 55.38 44.69
C LYS A 756 13.75 55.33 43.91
N THR A 757 14.26 56.49 43.50
CA THR A 757 15.52 56.57 42.75
C THR A 757 16.34 57.80 43.08
N ASP A 758 17.63 57.59 43.37
CA ASP A 758 18.59 58.68 43.62
C ASP A 758 19.16 59.27 42.33
N LYS A 759 18.88 58.63 41.17
CA LYS A 759 19.33 59.08 39.85
C LYS A 759 18.48 60.22 39.28
N ILE A 760 17.74 60.91 40.13
CA ILE A 760 16.95 62.08 39.76
C ILE A 760 17.68 63.36 40.17
N SER A 761 17.86 64.28 39.23
CA SER A 761 18.49 65.59 39.47
C SER A 761 17.61 66.70 38.91
N LEU A 762 17.59 67.82 39.63
CA LEU A 762 16.88 69.03 39.24
C LEU A 762 17.91 70.10 38.87
N ALA A 763 17.74 70.73 37.70
CA ALA A 763 18.52 71.86 37.23
C ALA A 763 17.57 72.99 36.83
N ASN A 764 18.07 74.21 36.70
CA ASN A 764 17.24 75.41 36.48
C ASN A 764 16.24 75.30 35.31
N ASP A 765 16.59 74.57 34.26
CA ASP A 765 15.83 74.44 33.01
C ASP A 765 15.28 73.03 32.76
N HIS A 766 15.59 72.03 33.60
CA HIS A 766 15.21 70.64 33.35
C HIS A 766 15.19 69.75 34.60
N ILE A 767 14.44 68.66 34.52
CA ILE A 767 14.52 67.52 35.44
C ILE A 767 15.12 66.33 34.70
N SER A 768 16.09 65.67 35.33
CA SER A 768 16.76 64.51 34.75
C SER A 768 16.50 63.27 35.59
N PHE A 769 16.29 62.15 34.89
CA PHE A 769 16.17 60.80 35.44
C PHE A 769 17.26 59.93 34.81
N GLY A 770 18.45 59.95 35.41
CA GLY A 770 19.66 59.34 34.86
C GLY A 770 20.06 60.04 33.57
N SER A 771 20.05 59.30 32.45
CA SER A 771 20.33 59.83 31.12
C SER A 771 19.13 60.50 30.44
N LEU A 772 17.92 60.36 30.98
CA LEU A 772 16.73 61.00 30.45
C LEU A 772 16.66 62.44 30.96
N LYS A 773 16.74 63.42 30.05
CA LYS A 773 16.56 64.85 30.34
C LYS A 773 15.19 65.30 29.83
N ILE A 774 14.36 65.85 30.71
CA ILE A 774 13.06 66.43 30.37
C ILE A 774 13.14 67.92 30.64
N ILE A 775 13.06 68.73 29.59
CA ILE A 775 13.19 70.18 29.74
C ILE A 775 11.91 70.79 30.30
N LYS A 776 12.04 71.87 31.06
CA LYS A 776 10.92 72.57 31.70
C LYS A 776 9.86 73.01 30.68
N GLN A 777 10.29 73.46 29.50
CA GLN A 777 9.39 73.83 28.40
C GLN A 777 8.55 72.64 27.88
N GLU A 778 9.11 71.44 27.89
CA GLU A 778 8.43 70.22 27.45
C GLU A 778 7.33 69.85 28.44
N LEU A 779 7.57 69.98 29.74
CA LEU A 779 6.53 69.82 30.77
C LEU A 779 5.41 70.86 30.61
N TYR A 780 5.73 72.10 30.28
CA TYR A 780 4.73 73.14 30.01
C TYR A 780 3.88 72.83 28.79
N ASN A 781 4.51 72.39 27.70
CA ASN A 781 3.80 71.97 26.49
C ASN A 781 2.88 70.76 26.75
N GLN A 782 3.18 69.96 27.77
CA GLN A 782 2.42 68.79 28.19
C GLN A 782 1.43 69.07 29.36
N GLY A 783 1.29 70.33 29.79
CA GLY A 783 0.25 70.75 30.75
C GLY A 783 0.71 71.11 32.17
N LEU A 784 2.02 71.28 32.42
CA LEU A 784 2.50 71.94 33.64
C LEU A 784 2.21 73.45 33.55
N ASP A 785 1.78 74.06 34.65
CA ASP A 785 1.38 75.48 34.64
C ASP A 785 2.60 76.35 34.29
N LYS A 786 2.45 77.27 33.32
CA LYS A 786 3.55 78.15 32.90
C LYS A 786 4.08 79.00 34.07
N ASP A 787 3.20 79.29 35.03
CA ASP A 787 3.48 80.06 36.24
C ASP A 787 3.88 79.19 37.44
N PHE A 788 4.17 77.90 37.22
CA PHE A 788 4.64 76.98 38.28
C PHE A 788 5.93 77.54 38.92
N GLY A 789 5.79 78.11 40.11
CA GLY A 789 6.85 78.74 40.87
C GLY A 789 7.00 80.25 40.75
N VAL A 790 5.97 80.98 40.30
CA VAL A 790 5.87 82.43 40.51
C VAL A 790 5.11 82.65 41.81
N GLU A 791 5.73 83.31 42.80
CA GLU A 791 5.05 83.70 44.04
C GLU A 791 3.72 84.40 43.73
N GLN A 792 2.60 83.80 44.14
CA GLN A 792 1.38 84.55 44.34
C GLN A 792 1.59 85.44 45.57
N SER A 793 1.83 86.73 45.34
CA SER A 793 1.72 87.73 46.40
C SER A 793 0.26 87.76 46.90
N THR A 794 0.03 87.18 48.08
CA THR A 794 -1.00 87.52 49.07
C THR A 794 -2.39 87.94 48.55
N GLN A 795 -3.40 87.08 48.71
CA GLN A 795 -4.52 87.31 49.66
C GLN A 795 -5.51 86.14 49.79
N GLN A 796 -5.73 85.77 51.06
CA GLN A 796 -6.93 85.20 51.70
C GLN A 796 -7.41 83.76 51.41
N SER A 797 -7.14 82.92 52.41
CA SER A 797 -8.09 82.05 53.14
C SER A 797 -9.48 81.81 52.52
N ASN A 798 -9.82 80.53 52.33
CA ASN A 798 -10.81 79.87 53.20
C ASN A 798 -10.77 78.34 53.04
N GLU A 799 -10.95 77.66 54.18
CA GLU A 799 -11.26 76.24 54.30
C GLU A 799 -12.41 75.84 53.38
N ILE A 800 -12.28 74.74 52.65
CA ILE A 800 -13.42 73.88 52.31
C ILE A 800 -12.98 72.42 52.42
N GLU A 801 -13.61 71.73 53.38
CA GLU A 801 -13.60 70.29 53.62
C GLU A 801 -14.02 69.47 52.39
N GLY A 802 -13.56 68.22 52.37
CA GLY A 802 -13.66 67.31 51.24
C GLY A 802 -15.07 66.93 50.82
N LYS A 803 -15.15 66.44 49.58
CA LYS A 803 -16.17 65.50 49.12
C LYS A 803 -15.63 64.70 47.94
N GLU A 804 -15.63 63.38 48.11
CA GLU A 804 -15.54 62.40 47.03
C GLU A 804 -16.58 62.73 45.96
N GLN A 805 -16.15 62.78 44.69
CA GLN A 805 -17.06 62.66 43.55
C GLN A 805 -16.73 61.39 42.77
N ASN A 806 -17.53 60.38 43.05
CA ASN A 806 -17.84 59.29 42.14
C ASN A 806 -18.31 59.87 40.80
N VAL A 807 -17.52 59.70 39.74
CA VAL A 807 -18.00 59.89 38.36
C VAL A 807 -18.52 58.55 37.86
N LYS A 808 -19.84 58.39 38.00
CA LYS A 808 -20.64 57.39 37.29
C LYS A 808 -20.74 57.76 35.80
N SER A 809 -20.75 56.72 34.99
CA SER A 809 -20.99 56.65 33.55
C SER A 809 -22.07 57.59 33.02
N GLY A 810 -21.73 58.36 31.99
CA GLY A 810 -22.66 58.89 31.00
C GLY A 810 -22.41 58.20 29.67
N TYR A 811 -23.18 57.14 29.40
CA TYR A 811 -23.49 56.71 28.04
C TYR A 811 -24.45 57.77 27.48
N ASP A 812 -24.11 58.36 26.34
CA ASP A 812 -25.11 58.69 25.34
C ASP A 812 -24.45 58.70 23.96
N GLY A 813 -25.02 57.91 23.07
CA GLY A 813 -24.56 57.76 21.69
C GLY A 813 -24.98 58.94 20.84
N LEU A 814 -24.33 59.07 19.68
CA LEU A 814 -24.95 59.54 18.45
C LEU A 814 -24.01 59.29 17.26
N ARG A 815 -24.53 58.48 16.33
CA ARG A 815 -24.27 58.44 14.88
C ARG A 815 -23.37 59.57 14.32
N ARG A 816 -22.23 59.20 13.73
CA ARG A 816 -22.01 59.07 12.28
C ARG A 816 -20.64 58.50 11.99
#